data_AF-A0A6N2EJB9-F1
#
_entry.id   AF-A0A6N2EJB9-F1
#
_cell.length_a   1.000
_cell.length_b   1.000
_cell.length_c   1.000
_cell.angle_alpha   90.00
_cell.angle_beta   90.00
_cell.angle_gamma   90.00
#
_symmetry.space_group_name_H-M   'P 1'
#
loop_
_entity.id
_entity.type
_entity.pdbx_description
1 polymer ?
#
loop_
_entity_poly.entity_id
_entity_poly.type
_entity_poly.pdbx_seq_one_letter_code
_entity_poly.pdbx_strand_id
1 'polypeptide(L)'
;MKNNEVLLRSPFFHDIPTETRDQLLDLAEERQLKAGEELFHEGDPADALWIVLDGTLEAVTATAVTPAGEAAPTTRLGTLSPGDPIGEIAVLLGGRRSATVRALEDTRLAHFTRNHILAAADASPALHAGLEAVMQKRLERNRVVAAVHSFFSNMNSEEADFISHQLQRRVLQRGEYLFRFGDPGDALYIVVGGSFEVLIPSPSGEEVVVAHVRRGEPIGEMALLADDLRGASIRAARRSEVVALSREAFENVSLRYPSIILEITRVLVHRFRKLSGTGVSDSSPRRSLVLVQGGMGSLDLEAFAQDLAGAMPSGVTTAVVSSETVAAEFGSAAIAFCEPGDPRSTALDGRLEEIEAQVDIVLYVDSAPSAPPAGPEGPNAWIRRCLSRADELLMCAGAHTDSGLNSLERAVCEDADLDAPTHRRLVLLHEEHTSVPRGTSQWLAQRSVSSHLHLRTGAESDMQRLARDIAGRSVGLALGGGGARGIAHVGVMRALAERGVPVDKVSGTSMGAVVGALHGAGFDTQQMLEQIEEMFVKLNPFNEYTLPVYSLLRGRKPALASIRTFGTLRIEDLWIPFACTSTNVTRQELMVHKKGALAKAILASTALPGVTVPVVYDGEIHVDGGVINNLPGDLLRAECLSLITSDVNPVHHFGPAPTKFPSPWKVLMQGAAARTSNGAGHTAPRIGALLFASMNSGSQRAAAEVRQSADLSLTPEIEDIGLLDFKRLHEIAERGYDHTMRCLDADQFSSQYSPLSLL
;
A
#
# COMPACT_ATOMS: atom_id res chain seq x y z
N MET A 1 -56.11 -7.78 -1.70
CA MET A 1 -55.47 -8.43 -0.53
C MET A 1 -55.57 -7.63 0.80
N LYS A 2 -56.29 -6.50 0.84
CA LYS A 2 -56.32 -5.54 1.98
C LYS A 2 -56.63 -6.09 3.39
N ASN A 3 -57.41 -7.16 3.50
CA ASN A 3 -57.80 -7.75 4.79
C ASN A 3 -57.00 -9.01 5.15
N ASN A 4 -55.93 -9.33 4.42
CA ASN A 4 -55.12 -10.50 4.72
C ASN A 4 -54.21 -10.22 5.93
N GLU A 5 -54.49 -10.85 7.07
CA GLU A 5 -53.75 -10.63 8.32
C GLU A 5 -52.26 -10.98 8.22
N VAL A 6 -51.89 -12.00 7.44
CA VAL A 6 -50.48 -12.40 7.25
C VAL A 6 -49.73 -11.31 6.51
N LEU A 7 -50.32 -10.79 5.44
CA LEU A 7 -49.74 -9.72 4.64
C LEU A 7 -49.60 -8.42 5.45
N LEU A 8 -50.60 -8.07 6.27
CA LEU A 8 -50.56 -6.89 7.14
C LEU A 8 -49.54 -6.99 8.27
N ARG A 9 -49.21 -8.21 8.73
CA ARG A 9 -48.16 -8.48 9.72
C ARG A 9 -46.78 -8.60 9.11
N SER A 10 -46.66 -8.56 7.77
CA SER A 10 -45.37 -8.64 7.12
C SER A 10 -44.45 -7.53 7.64
N PRO A 11 -43.21 -7.86 8.02
CA PRO A 11 -42.22 -6.88 8.44
C PRO A 11 -42.00 -5.75 7.42
N PHE A 12 -42.35 -5.96 6.14
CA PHE A 12 -42.25 -4.94 5.09
C PHE A 12 -43.24 -3.78 5.30
N PHE A 13 -44.45 -4.07 5.79
CA PHE A 13 -45.52 -3.09 5.93
C PHE A 13 -45.64 -2.46 7.32
N HIS A 14 -44.89 -2.95 8.31
CA HIS A 14 -45.01 -2.52 9.72
C HIS A 14 -44.74 -1.02 9.92
N ASP A 15 -43.76 -0.51 9.20
CA ASP A 15 -43.28 0.87 9.31
C ASP A 15 -43.86 1.78 8.18
N ILE A 16 -44.77 1.25 7.34
CA ILE A 16 -45.43 2.01 6.25
C ILE A 16 -46.73 2.62 6.78
N PRO A 17 -46.97 3.94 6.59
CA PRO A 17 -48.22 4.57 7.04
C PRO A 17 -49.47 3.87 6.49
N THR A 18 -50.52 3.78 7.29
CA THR A 18 -51.74 3.00 7.01
C THR A 18 -52.38 3.32 5.65
N GLU A 19 -52.56 4.60 5.33
CA GLU A 19 -53.15 5.05 4.05
C GLU A 19 -52.32 4.58 2.85
N THR A 20 -51.01 4.56 3.04
CA THR A 20 -50.00 4.26 2.02
C THR A 20 -49.84 2.76 1.80
N ARG A 21 -49.88 1.99 2.90
CA ARG A 21 -49.94 0.54 2.88
C ARG A 21 -51.17 0.07 2.11
N ASP A 22 -52.33 0.67 2.37
CA ASP A 22 -53.57 0.25 1.73
C ASP A 22 -53.56 0.49 0.21
N GLN A 23 -52.86 1.53 -0.27
CA GLN A 23 -52.62 1.77 -1.70
C GLN A 23 -51.72 0.71 -2.34
N LEU A 24 -50.63 0.32 -1.67
CA LEU A 24 -49.78 -0.78 -2.14
C LEU A 24 -50.56 -2.10 -2.21
N LEU A 25 -51.36 -2.39 -1.19
CA LEU A 25 -52.14 -3.64 -1.08
C LEU A 25 -53.23 -3.79 -2.16
N ASP A 26 -53.62 -2.70 -2.84
CA ASP A 26 -54.49 -2.75 -4.02
C ASP A 26 -53.78 -3.26 -5.27
N LEU A 27 -52.46 -3.11 -5.33
CA LEU A 27 -51.61 -3.51 -6.46
C LEU A 27 -51.07 -4.94 -6.32
N ALA A 28 -51.42 -5.62 -5.23
CA ALA A 28 -50.95 -6.97 -4.92
C ALA A 28 -51.67 -8.03 -5.76
N GLU A 29 -50.90 -8.83 -6.49
CA GLU A 29 -51.40 -9.97 -7.26
C GLU A 29 -50.99 -11.28 -6.60
N GLU A 30 -51.86 -12.28 -6.60
CA GLU A 30 -51.57 -13.59 -6.00
C GLU A 30 -50.86 -14.52 -7.00
N ARG A 31 -49.83 -15.22 -6.53
CA ARG A 31 -49.15 -16.31 -7.26
C ARG A 31 -49.11 -17.57 -6.40
N GLN A 32 -49.29 -18.71 -7.05
CA GLN A 32 -49.14 -20.03 -6.43
C GLN A 32 -47.91 -20.72 -7.02
N LEU A 33 -47.14 -21.37 -6.15
CA LEU A 33 -46.04 -22.25 -6.51
C LEU A 33 -46.35 -23.65 -5.98
N LYS A 34 -46.05 -24.68 -6.78
CA LYS A 34 -46.09 -26.06 -6.30
C LYS A 34 -44.84 -26.43 -5.53
N ALA A 35 -44.92 -27.43 -4.67
CA ALA A 35 -43.74 -28.01 -4.02
C ALA A 35 -42.65 -28.36 -5.05
N GLY A 36 -41.43 -27.85 -4.83
CA GLY A 36 -40.27 -28.00 -5.70
C GLY A 36 -40.16 -26.97 -6.83
N GLU A 37 -41.17 -26.12 -7.04
CA GLU A 37 -41.13 -25.07 -8.07
C GLU A 37 -40.25 -23.90 -7.62
N GLU A 38 -39.42 -23.40 -8.53
CA GLU A 38 -38.51 -22.28 -8.28
C GLU A 38 -39.21 -20.95 -8.60
N LEU A 39 -39.13 -20.01 -7.67
CA LEU A 39 -39.70 -18.67 -7.83
C LEU A 39 -38.85 -17.83 -8.79
N PHE A 40 -37.53 -17.88 -8.61
CA PHE A 40 -36.50 -17.27 -9.46
C PHE A 40 -35.12 -17.87 -9.13
N HIS A 41 -34.16 -17.67 -10.03
CA HIS A 41 -32.76 -18.09 -9.87
C HIS A 41 -31.88 -16.93 -9.41
N GLU A 42 -30.79 -17.27 -8.72
CA GLU A 42 -29.66 -16.37 -8.50
C GLU A 42 -29.19 -15.79 -9.85
N GLY A 43 -29.01 -14.46 -9.91
CA GLY A 43 -28.64 -13.74 -11.11
C GLY A 43 -29.80 -13.28 -11.99
N ASP A 44 -31.04 -13.72 -11.76
CA ASP A 44 -32.20 -13.23 -12.52
C ASP A 44 -32.44 -11.73 -12.29
N PRO A 45 -33.04 -10.98 -13.24
CA PRO A 45 -33.45 -9.60 -13.01
C PRO A 45 -34.43 -9.48 -11.83
N ALA A 46 -34.24 -8.50 -10.96
CA ALA A 46 -35.16 -8.24 -9.86
C ALA A 46 -36.34 -7.38 -10.31
N ASP A 47 -37.46 -8.03 -10.59
CA ASP A 47 -38.65 -7.49 -11.28
C ASP A 47 -39.90 -7.35 -10.38
N ALA A 48 -40.00 -8.16 -9.32
CA ALA A 48 -41.12 -8.13 -8.38
C ALA A 48 -40.71 -8.43 -6.92
N LEU A 49 -41.36 -7.74 -5.98
CA LEU A 49 -41.33 -8.01 -4.54
C LEU A 49 -42.36 -9.10 -4.25
N TRP A 50 -42.01 -10.11 -3.45
CA TRP A 50 -42.92 -11.18 -3.04
C TRP A 50 -43.09 -11.21 -1.52
N ILE A 51 -44.27 -11.57 -1.03
CA ILE A 51 -44.51 -11.84 0.39
C ILE A 51 -45.22 -13.18 0.51
N VAL A 52 -44.71 -14.04 1.40
CA VAL A 52 -45.30 -15.35 1.65
C VAL A 52 -46.64 -15.18 2.35
N LEU A 53 -47.72 -15.69 1.78
CA LEU A 53 -49.04 -15.69 2.39
C LEU A 53 -49.31 -17.00 3.15
N ASP A 54 -48.84 -18.11 2.60
CA ASP A 54 -49.05 -19.47 3.10
C ASP A 54 -48.01 -20.41 2.47
N GLY A 55 -47.58 -21.44 3.20
CA GLY A 55 -46.49 -22.35 2.80
C GLY A 55 -45.08 -21.86 3.17
N THR A 56 -44.07 -22.63 2.76
CA THR A 56 -42.66 -22.44 3.14
C THR A 56 -41.75 -22.50 1.91
N LEU A 57 -40.83 -21.55 1.79
CA LEU A 57 -39.78 -21.57 0.76
C LEU A 57 -38.40 -21.75 1.37
N GLU A 58 -37.46 -22.15 0.53
CA GLU A 58 -36.04 -22.22 0.82
C GLU A 58 -35.28 -21.25 -0.09
N ALA A 59 -34.33 -20.52 0.49
CA ALA A 59 -33.35 -19.72 -0.25
C ALA A 59 -31.99 -20.45 -0.27
N VAL A 60 -31.41 -20.61 -1.46
CA VAL A 60 -30.11 -21.26 -1.68
C VAL A 60 -29.22 -20.41 -2.59
N THR A 61 -27.91 -20.43 -2.37
CA THR A 61 -26.91 -19.87 -3.30
C THR A 61 -26.03 -20.97 -3.86
N ALA A 62 -25.46 -20.76 -5.04
CA ALA A 62 -24.36 -21.60 -5.50
C ALA A 62 -23.09 -21.27 -4.67
N THR A 63 -22.32 -22.29 -4.27
CA THR A 63 -20.94 -22.04 -3.80
C THR A 63 -20.03 -21.73 -4.97
N ALA A 64 -18.97 -20.96 -4.72
CA ALA A 64 -17.93 -20.68 -5.71
C ALA A 64 -17.37 -21.99 -6.31
N VAL A 65 -17.16 -21.95 -7.63
CA VAL A 65 -16.82 -23.08 -8.51
C VAL A 65 -15.71 -23.97 -7.95
N THR A 66 -15.99 -25.27 -7.80
CA THR A 66 -14.93 -26.28 -7.70
C THR A 66 -14.24 -26.45 -9.06
N PRO A 67 -12.90 -26.53 -9.15
CA PRO A 67 -12.15 -26.62 -10.42
C PRO A 67 -12.50 -27.82 -11.33
N ALA A 68 -13.37 -28.74 -10.90
CA ALA A 68 -13.59 -30.04 -11.51
C ALA A 68 -14.85 -30.18 -12.38
N GLY A 69 -15.64 -29.11 -12.60
CA GLY A 69 -16.81 -29.17 -13.49
C GLY A 69 -17.99 -30.02 -12.98
N GLU A 70 -18.00 -30.38 -11.69
CA GLU A 70 -19.20 -30.92 -11.01
C GLU A 70 -20.12 -29.79 -10.55
N ALA A 71 -21.43 -30.06 -10.46
CA ALA A 71 -22.42 -29.10 -10.00
C ALA A 71 -22.04 -28.56 -8.60
N ALA A 72 -21.86 -27.25 -8.49
CA ALA A 72 -21.43 -26.62 -7.24
C ALA A 72 -22.41 -26.95 -6.10
N PRO A 73 -21.93 -27.34 -4.90
CA PRO A 73 -22.81 -27.58 -3.77
C PRO A 73 -23.58 -26.29 -3.43
N THR A 74 -24.90 -26.38 -3.28
CA THR A 74 -25.74 -25.22 -2.92
C THR A 74 -25.70 -24.98 -1.42
N THR A 75 -25.38 -23.75 -0.98
CA THR A 75 -25.47 -23.35 0.42
C THR A 75 -26.89 -22.91 0.74
N ARG A 76 -27.51 -23.50 1.77
CA ARG A 76 -28.83 -23.09 2.26
C ARG A 76 -28.70 -21.81 3.08
N LEU A 77 -29.31 -20.72 2.61
CA LEU A 77 -29.34 -19.44 3.34
C LEU A 77 -30.39 -19.44 4.46
N GLY A 78 -31.50 -20.16 4.26
CA GLY A 78 -32.57 -20.24 5.25
C GLY A 78 -33.91 -20.65 4.66
N THR A 79 -34.94 -20.63 5.52
CA THR A 79 -36.35 -20.86 5.16
C THR A 79 -37.16 -19.58 5.31
N LEU A 80 -38.06 -19.34 4.36
CA LEU A 80 -38.98 -18.18 4.35
C LEU A 80 -40.38 -18.69 4.70
N SER A 81 -40.98 -18.05 5.70
CA SER A 81 -42.26 -18.42 6.31
C SER A 81 -43.35 -17.39 6.01
N PRO A 82 -44.64 -17.70 6.26
CA PRO A 82 -45.74 -16.76 6.04
C PRO A 82 -45.49 -15.40 6.73
N GLY A 83 -45.56 -14.32 5.94
CA GLY A 83 -45.27 -12.94 6.33
C GLY A 83 -43.91 -12.43 5.85
N ASP A 84 -42.97 -13.31 5.50
CA ASP A 84 -41.63 -12.90 5.09
C ASP A 84 -41.63 -12.24 3.70
N PRO A 85 -40.98 -11.06 3.54
CA PRO A 85 -40.73 -10.47 2.24
C PRO A 85 -39.56 -11.16 1.52
N ILE A 86 -39.62 -11.16 0.19
CA ILE A 86 -38.63 -11.80 -0.68
C ILE A 86 -38.25 -10.83 -1.81
N GLY A 87 -36.96 -10.48 -1.86
CA GLY A 87 -36.37 -9.71 -2.95
C GLY A 87 -36.80 -8.24 -2.99
N GLU A 88 -37.33 -7.70 -1.88
CA GLU A 88 -37.79 -6.32 -1.75
C GLU A 88 -36.69 -5.31 -2.09
N ILE A 89 -35.47 -5.60 -1.65
CA ILE A 89 -34.32 -4.70 -1.79
C ILE A 89 -33.90 -4.59 -3.25
N ALA A 90 -33.71 -5.72 -3.93
CA ALA A 90 -33.23 -5.77 -5.31
C ALA A 90 -34.24 -5.14 -6.31
N VAL A 91 -35.55 -5.28 -6.03
CA VAL A 91 -36.62 -4.73 -6.88
C VAL A 91 -36.68 -3.21 -6.80
N LEU A 92 -36.50 -2.66 -5.60
CA LEU A 92 -36.62 -1.22 -5.36
C LEU A 92 -35.35 -0.46 -5.81
N LEU A 93 -34.17 -1.07 -5.63
CA LEU A 93 -32.88 -0.44 -5.93
C LEU A 93 -32.41 -0.71 -7.37
N GLY A 94 -32.96 -1.73 -8.01
CA GLY A 94 -32.44 -2.28 -9.26
C GLY A 94 -31.30 -3.26 -9.02
N GLY A 95 -31.17 -4.24 -9.91
CA GLY A 95 -30.14 -5.27 -9.83
C GLY A 95 -30.67 -6.67 -10.13
N ARG A 96 -29.90 -7.67 -9.69
CA ARG A 96 -30.17 -9.09 -9.88
C ARG A 96 -30.52 -9.77 -8.56
N ARG A 97 -31.20 -10.93 -8.63
CA ARG A 97 -31.50 -11.78 -7.47
C ARG A 97 -30.19 -12.33 -6.89
N SER A 98 -30.03 -12.26 -5.58
CA SER A 98 -28.83 -12.71 -4.86
C SER A 98 -28.85 -14.19 -4.47
N ALA A 99 -29.97 -14.89 -4.67
CA ALA A 99 -30.15 -16.29 -4.33
C ALA A 99 -31.25 -16.90 -5.21
N THR A 100 -31.21 -18.22 -5.37
CA THR A 100 -32.32 -19.00 -5.92
C THR A 100 -33.32 -19.29 -4.80
N VAL A 101 -34.60 -19.08 -5.07
CA VAL A 101 -35.68 -19.34 -4.10
C VAL A 101 -36.63 -20.37 -4.67
N ARG A 102 -36.93 -21.42 -3.89
CA ARG A 102 -37.83 -22.50 -4.31
C ARG A 102 -38.80 -22.91 -3.22
N ALA A 103 -39.97 -23.37 -3.62
CA ALA A 103 -41.02 -23.79 -2.71
C ALA A 103 -40.71 -25.18 -2.13
N LEU A 104 -40.76 -25.35 -0.81
CA LEU A 104 -40.64 -26.67 -0.16
C LEU A 104 -41.97 -27.42 -0.14
N GLU A 105 -43.06 -26.66 -0.12
CA GLU A 105 -44.44 -27.13 -0.16
C GLU A 105 -45.28 -26.20 -1.06
N ASP A 106 -46.52 -26.58 -1.34
CA ASP A 106 -47.42 -25.72 -2.12
C ASP A 106 -47.57 -24.36 -1.40
N THR A 107 -47.12 -23.29 -2.06
CA THR A 107 -46.92 -21.98 -1.45
C THR A 107 -47.73 -20.91 -2.17
N ARG A 108 -48.36 -20.03 -1.40
CA ARG A 108 -49.09 -18.85 -1.91
C ARG A 108 -48.30 -17.59 -1.61
N LEU A 109 -48.15 -16.73 -2.61
CA LEU A 109 -47.37 -15.50 -2.55
C LEU A 109 -48.24 -14.32 -2.97
N ALA A 110 -48.09 -13.18 -2.29
CA ALA A 110 -48.45 -11.88 -2.81
C ALA A 110 -47.27 -11.33 -3.59
N HIS A 111 -47.51 -10.74 -4.76
CA HIS A 111 -46.44 -10.13 -5.55
C HIS A 111 -46.79 -8.75 -6.06
N PHE A 112 -45.76 -7.91 -6.10
CA PHE A 112 -45.84 -6.50 -6.46
C PHE A 112 -44.75 -6.24 -7.50
N THR A 113 -45.14 -5.93 -8.73
CA THR A 113 -44.16 -5.64 -9.78
C THR A 113 -43.44 -4.32 -9.50
N ARG A 114 -42.19 -4.21 -9.94
CA ARG A 114 -41.38 -2.99 -9.83
C ARG A 114 -42.11 -1.78 -10.39
N ASN A 115 -42.74 -1.93 -11.55
CA ASN A 115 -43.49 -0.86 -12.22
C ASN A 115 -44.68 -0.40 -11.38
N HIS A 116 -45.41 -1.32 -10.74
CA HIS A 116 -46.52 -0.98 -9.86
C HIS A 116 -46.04 -0.20 -8.63
N ILE A 117 -44.94 -0.62 -8.00
CA ILE A 117 -44.41 0.06 -6.82
C ILE A 117 -43.87 1.45 -7.18
N LEU A 118 -43.11 1.56 -8.27
CA LEU A 118 -42.56 2.85 -8.72
C LEU A 118 -43.67 3.82 -9.13
N ALA A 119 -44.67 3.38 -9.89
CA ALA A 119 -45.80 4.22 -10.28
C ALA A 119 -46.62 4.70 -9.05
N ALA A 120 -46.77 3.85 -8.05
CA ALA A 120 -47.43 4.22 -6.79
C ALA A 120 -46.60 5.22 -5.97
N ALA A 121 -45.27 5.02 -5.90
CA ALA A 121 -44.35 5.92 -5.22
C ALA A 121 -44.29 7.30 -5.89
N ASP A 122 -44.29 7.36 -7.23
CA ASP A 122 -44.33 8.62 -7.99
C ASP A 122 -45.64 9.38 -7.78
N ALA A 123 -46.76 8.67 -7.60
CA ALA A 123 -48.06 9.26 -7.34
C ALA A 123 -48.25 9.75 -5.90
N SER A 124 -47.38 9.36 -4.97
CA SER A 124 -47.49 9.68 -3.54
C SER A 124 -46.10 9.91 -2.91
N PRO A 125 -45.70 11.17 -2.69
CA PRO A 125 -44.43 11.49 -2.01
C PRO A 125 -44.32 10.87 -0.61
N ALA A 126 -45.45 10.68 0.09
CA ALA A 126 -45.48 10.00 1.39
C ALA A 126 -45.19 8.50 1.27
N LEU A 127 -45.61 7.84 0.18
CA LEU A 127 -45.25 6.46 -0.11
C LEU A 127 -43.79 6.32 -0.46
N HIS A 128 -43.26 7.24 -1.27
CA HIS A 128 -41.85 7.28 -1.60
C HIS A 128 -41.01 7.38 -0.32
N ALA A 129 -41.24 8.40 0.52
CA ALA A 129 -40.50 8.59 1.77
C ALA A 129 -40.70 7.44 2.78
N GLY A 130 -41.90 6.86 2.85
CA GLY A 130 -42.18 5.70 3.70
C GLY A 130 -41.40 4.45 3.27
N LEU A 131 -41.41 4.14 1.97
CA LEU A 131 -40.61 3.04 1.41
C LEU A 131 -39.11 3.30 1.60
N GLU A 132 -38.66 4.53 1.37
CA GLU A 132 -37.28 4.97 1.54
C GLU A 132 -36.78 4.70 2.97
N ALA A 133 -37.53 5.13 3.98
CA ALA A 133 -37.19 4.94 5.39
C ALA A 133 -37.13 3.46 5.79
N VAL A 134 -38.09 2.65 5.32
CA VAL A 134 -38.11 1.20 5.58
C VAL A 134 -36.91 0.51 4.93
N MET A 135 -36.59 0.87 3.69
CA MET A 135 -35.45 0.32 2.97
C MET A 135 -34.14 0.68 3.65
N GLN A 136 -33.96 1.93 4.06
CA GLN A 136 -32.74 2.39 4.71
C GLN A 136 -32.50 1.63 6.01
N LYS A 137 -33.51 1.52 6.86
CA LYS A 137 -33.45 0.76 8.11
C LYS A 137 -33.13 -0.72 7.88
N ARG A 138 -33.69 -1.33 6.83
CA ARG A 138 -33.42 -2.73 6.46
C ARG A 138 -32.01 -2.94 5.91
N LEU A 139 -31.55 -2.06 5.02
CA LEU A 139 -30.21 -2.11 4.46
C LEU A 139 -29.15 -1.94 5.55
N GLU A 140 -29.34 -0.98 6.46
CA GLU A 140 -28.47 -0.80 7.62
C GLU A 140 -28.44 -2.04 8.51
N ARG A 141 -29.62 -2.61 8.83
CA ARG A 141 -29.71 -3.85 9.61
C ARG A 141 -28.97 -5.00 8.93
N ASN A 142 -29.18 -5.21 7.63
CA ASN A 142 -28.54 -6.27 6.88
C ASN A 142 -27.01 -6.09 6.82
N ARG A 143 -26.50 -4.86 6.72
CA ARG A 143 -25.06 -4.58 6.79
C ARG A 143 -24.46 -4.97 8.14
N VAL A 144 -25.14 -4.62 9.24
CA VAL A 144 -24.71 -5.02 10.60
C VAL A 144 -24.74 -6.54 10.75
N VAL A 145 -25.84 -7.20 10.37
CA VAL A 145 -25.97 -8.66 10.46
C VAL A 145 -24.89 -9.35 9.61
N ALA A 146 -24.62 -8.86 8.40
CA ALA A 146 -23.57 -9.41 7.54
C ALA A 146 -22.16 -9.24 8.17
N ALA A 147 -21.87 -8.10 8.81
CA ALA A 147 -20.60 -7.90 9.51
C ALA A 147 -20.45 -8.85 10.71
N VAL A 148 -21.53 -9.04 11.47
CA VAL A 148 -21.58 -9.99 12.60
C VAL A 148 -21.41 -11.43 12.12
N HIS A 149 -22.09 -11.83 11.04
CA HIS A 149 -21.97 -13.17 10.45
C HIS A 149 -20.57 -13.43 9.87
N SER A 150 -19.96 -12.43 9.22
CA SER A 150 -18.57 -12.51 8.74
C SER A 150 -17.60 -12.82 9.88
N PHE A 151 -17.84 -12.23 11.05
CA PHE A 151 -17.07 -12.52 12.25
C PHE A 151 -17.42 -13.88 12.88
N PHE A 152 -18.70 -14.25 12.92
CA PHE A 152 -19.21 -15.49 13.49
C PHE A 152 -19.71 -16.45 12.40
N SER A 153 -18.77 -17.03 11.66
CA SER A 153 -19.02 -17.84 10.46
C SER A 153 -19.92 -19.09 10.64
N ASN A 154 -20.20 -19.53 11.87
CA ASN A 154 -21.06 -20.68 12.18
C ASN A 154 -22.37 -20.30 12.89
N MET A 155 -22.77 -19.03 12.81
CA MET A 155 -23.95 -18.51 13.49
C MET A 155 -25.22 -18.77 12.69
N ASN A 156 -26.27 -19.27 13.32
CA ASN A 156 -27.59 -19.32 12.68
C ASN A 156 -28.27 -17.93 12.70
N SER A 157 -29.34 -17.77 11.91
CA SER A 157 -30.05 -16.50 11.79
C SER A 157 -30.63 -15.99 13.12
N GLU A 158 -31.11 -16.89 13.99
CA GLU A 158 -31.68 -16.52 15.30
C GLU A 158 -30.60 -15.98 16.26
N GLU A 159 -29.41 -16.58 16.25
CA GLU A 159 -28.25 -16.14 17.03
C GLU A 159 -27.77 -14.76 16.59
N ALA A 160 -27.65 -14.56 15.27
CA ALA A 160 -27.24 -13.28 14.70
C ALA A 160 -28.25 -12.17 15.04
N ASP A 161 -29.54 -12.47 14.94
CA ASP A 161 -30.60 -11.55 15.34
C ASP A 161 -30.52 -11.23 16.84
N PHE A 162 -30.35 -12.22 17.72
CA PHE A 162 -30.25 -11.98 19.17
C PHE A 162 -29.07 -11.07 19.54
N ILE A 163 -27.92 -11.24 18.90
CA ILE A 163 -26.74 -10.40 19.13
C ILE A 163 -26.97 -9.01 18.57
N SER A 164 -27.56 -8.89 17.38
CA SER A 164 -27.77 -7.60 16.72
C SER A 164 -28.58 -6.61 17.57
N HIS A 165 -29.52 -7.09 18.39
CA HIS A 165 -30.33 -6.26 19.29
C HIS A 165 -29.54 -5.70 20.50
N GLN A 166 -28.36 -6.24 20.80
CA GLN A 166 -27.50 -5.79 21.90
C GLN A 166 -26.37 -4.87 21.43
N LEU A 167 -26.24 -4.67 20.12
CA LEU A 167 -25.16 -3.89 19.53
C LEU A 167 -25.48 -2.40 19.52
N GLN A 168 -24.46 -1.59 19.84
CA GLN A 168 -24.53 -0.13 19.77
C GLN A 168 -23.68 0.39 18.62
N ARG A 169 -24.30 1.11 17.69
CA ARG A 169 -23.61 1.68 16.52
C ARG A 169 -22.71 2.85 16.94
N ARG A 170 -21.52 2.93 16.36
CA ARG A 170 -20.60 4.07 16.48
C ARG A 170 -20.00 4.39 15.11
N VAL A 171 -20.10 5.64 14.69
CA VAL A 171 -19.50 6.16 13.45
C VAL A 171 -18.37 7.10 13.85
N LEU A 172 -17.22 6.93 13.21
CA LEU A 172 -16.01 7.72 13.44
C LEU A 172 -15.56 8.36 12.14
N GLN A 173 -15.13 9.62 12.22
CA GLN A 173 -14.47 10.31 11.11
C GLN A 173 -12.98 9.97 11.07
N ARG A 174 -12.34 10.19 9.91
CA ARG A 174 -10.89 9.99 9.76
C ARG A 174 -10.12 10.73 10.85
N GLY A 175 -9.17 10.04 11.49
CA GLY A 175 -8.33 10.57 12.55
C GLY A 175 -8.94 10.51 13.97
N GLU A 176 -10.24 10.23 14.11
CA GLU A 176 -10.86 10.05 15.43
C GLU A 176 -10.43 8.73 16.09
N TYR A 177 -10.22 8.77 17.40
CA TYR A 177 -9.86 7.59 18.18
C TYR A 177 -11.12 6.86 18.64
N LEU A 178 -11.16 5.54 18.41
CA LEU A 178 -12.16 4.67 19.01
C LEU A 178 -11.89 4.49 20.51
N PHE A 179 -10.62 4.28 20.84
CA PHE A 179 -10.03 4.30 22.18
C PHE A 179 -8.51 4.46 22.07
N ARG A 180 -7.86 4.80 23.19
CA ARG A 180 -6.41 5.00 23.30
C ARG A 180 -5.74 3.88 24.10
N PHE A 181 -4.44 3.75 23.90
CA PHE A 181 -3.58 2.93 24.74
C PHE A 181 -3.79 3.29 26.22
N GLY A 182 -4.02 2.26 27.06
CA GLY A 182 -4.26 2.41 28.49
C GLY A 182 -5.71 2.68 28.89
N ASP A 183 -6.65 2.87 27.96
CA ASP A 183 -8.07 2.98 28.28
C ASP A 183 -8.62 1.65 28.86
N PRO A 184 -9.76 1.64 29.56
CA PRO A 184 -10.41 0.41 30.02
C PRO A 184 -10.90 -0.50 28.87
N GLY A 185 -10.80 -1.82 29.08
CA GLY A 185 -11.39 -2.85 28.21
C GLY A 185 -12.91 -3.01 28.40
N ASP A 186 -13.72 -2.03 28.00
CA ASP A 186 -15.17 -1.95 28.30
C ASP A 186 -16.11 -2.58 27.25
N ALA A 187 -15.64 -2.76 26.02
CA ALA A 187 -16.42 -3.30 24.91
C ALA A 187 -15.57 -4.03 23.87
N LEU A 188 -16.22 -4.95 23.15
CA LEU A 188 -15.77 -5.53 21.88
C LEU A 188 -16.41 -4.73 20.73
N TYR A 189 -15.64 -4.40 19.70
CA TYR A 189 -16.17 -3.74 18.51
C TYR A 189 -16.02 -4.65 17.29
N ILE A 190 -17.02 -4.67 16.42
CA ILE A 190 -16.96 -5.34 15.11
C ILE A 190 -17.04 -4.25 14.04
N VAL A 191 -16.11 -4.26 13.09
CA VAL A 191 -16.10 -3.29 11.99
C VAL A 191 -17.21 -3.64 11.00
N VAL A 192 -18.15 -2.72 10.83
CA VAL A 192 -19.22 -2.81 9.82
C VAL A 192 -18.75 -2.28 8.48
N GLY A 193 -18.02 -1.16 8.50
CA GLY A 193 -17.47 -0.52 7.31
C GLY A 193 -16.32 0.42 7.65
N GLY A 194 -15.50 0.75 6.65
CA GLY A 194 -14.31 1.60 6.84
C GLY A 194 -13.02 0.83 7.13
N SER A 195 -12.07 1.48 7.79
CA SER A 195 -10.74 0.94 8.12
C SER A 195 -10.17 1.65 9.34
N PHE A 196 -9.48 0.91 10.21
CA PHE A 196 -8.87 1.43 11.44
C PHE A 196 -7.36 1.15 11.47
N GLU A 197 -6.59 2.08 12.00
CA GLU A 197 -5.17 1.94 12.31
C GLU A 197 -4.98 1.48 13.76
N VAL A 198 -4.10 0.51 13.96
CA VAL A 198 -3.63 0.08 15.29
C VAL A 198 -2.33 0.80 15.58
N LEU A 199 -2.28 1.60 16.63
CA LEU A 199 -1.10 2.39 17.00
C LEU A 199 -0.54 1.93 18.34
N ILE A 200 0.78 1.79 18.41
CA ILE A 200 1.52 1.48 19.63
C ILE A 200 2.48 2.62 19.94
N PRO A 201 2.55 3.11 21.19
CA PRO A 201 3.54 4.11 21.58
C PRO A 201 4.96 3.54 21.48
N SER A 202 5.81 4.24 20.74
CA SER A 202 7.24 3.93 20.64
C SER A 202 8.01 4.41 21.88
N PRO A 203 9.26 3.95 22.09
CA PRO A 203 10.10 4.43 23.19
C PRO A 203 10.37 5.94 23.17
N SER A 204 10.27 6.60 22.01
CA SER A 204 10.38 8.06 21.87
C SER A 204 9.08 8.80 22.20
N GLY A 205 7.99 8.09 22.48
CA GLY A 205 6.67 8.65 22.80
C GLY A 205 5.76 8.90 21.59
N GLU A 206 6.26 8.70 20.36
CA GLU A 206 5.43 8.80 19.15
C GLU A 206 4.62 7.52 18.93
N GLU A 207 3.36 7.66 18.51
CA GLU A 207 2.51 6.53 18.15
C GLU A 207 2.84 6.03 16.74
N VAL A 208 3.17 4.74 16.62
CA VAL A 208 3.51 4.10 15.34
C VAL A 208 2.38 3.17 14.93
N VAL A 209 1.93 3.29 13.68
CA VAL A 209 0.94 2.38 13.09
C VAL A 209 1.58 1.02 12.88
N VAL A 210 1.04 -0.03 13.50
CA VAL A 210 1.57 -1.40 13.44
C VAL A 210 0.70 -2.36 12.63
N ALA A 211 -0.58 -2.04 12.47
CA ALA A 211 -1.54 -2.85 11.72
C ALA A 211 -2.76 -2.03 11.30
N HIS A 212 -3.56 -2.59 10.40
CA HIS A 212 -4.88 -2.08 10.03
C HIS A 212 -5.95 -3.13 10.33
N VAL A 213 -7.15 -2.69 10.71
CA VAL A 213 -8.32 -3.53 10.98
C VAL A 213 -9.47 -3.14 10.05
N ARG A 214 -10.13 -4.13 9.43
CA ARG A 214 -11.18 -3.93 8.42
C ARG A 214 -12.48 -4.66 8.74
N ARG A 215 -13.47 -4.50 7.85
CA ARG A 215 -14.82 -5.10 7.97
C ARG A 215 -14.76 -6.58 8.37
N GLY A 216 -15.55 -6.94 9.38
CA GLY A 216 -15.63 -8.29 9.93
C GLY A 216 -14.53 -8.65 10.93
N GLU A 217 -13.48 -7.85 11.06
CA GLU A 217 -12.47 -8.06 12.10
C GLU A 217 -12.91 -7.44 13.44
N PRO A 218 -12.58 -8.09 14.58
CA PRO A 218 -12.86 -7.55 15.89
C PRO A 218 -11.80 -6.53 16.31
N ILE A 219 -12.22 -5.58 17.16
CA ILE A 219 -11.34 -4.63 17.81
C ILE A 219 -11.58 -4.68 19.32
N GLY A 220 -10.50 -4.75 20.09
CA GLY A 220 -10.55 -4.63 21.55
C GLY A 220 -10.85 -5.93 22.29
N GLU A 221 -10.87 -7.06 21.59
CA GLU A 221 -11.16 -8.39 22.14
C GLU A 221 -10.14 -8.84 23.19
N MET A 222 -8.87 -8.43 23.03
CA MET A 222 -7.78 -8.78 23.96
C MET A 222 -8.02 -8.26 25.37
N ALA A 223 -8.28 -6.95 25.48
CA ALA A 223 -8.50 -6.29 26.76
C ALA A 223 -9.78 -6.79 27.44
N LEU A 224 -10.80 -7.11 26.64
CA LEU A 224 -12.07 -7.63 27.15
C LEU A 224 -11.93 -9.05 27.74
N LEU A 225 -11.20 -9.94 27.06
CA LEU A 225 -10.98 -11.32 27.51
C LEU A 225 -9.96 -11.44 28.65
N ALA A 226 -8.91 -10.62 28.62
CA ALA A 226 -7.86 -10.64 29.64
C ALA A 226 -8.23 -9.87 30.91
N ASP A 227 -9.34 -9.13 30.87
CA ASP A 227 -9.74 -8.17 31.90
C ASP A 227 -8.64 -7.14 32.22
N ASP A 228 -8.10 -6.53 31.16
CA ASP A 228 -6.95 -5.61 31.22
C ASP A 228 -7.23 -4.28 30.50
N LEU A 229 -6.28 -3.36 30.53
CA LEU A 229 -6.30 -2.11 29.78
C LEU A 229 -6.06 -2.35 28.28
N ARG A 230 -6.46 -1.38 27.44
CA ARG A 230 -6.21 -1.41 25.99
C ARG A 230 -4.70 -1.37 25.73
N GLY A 231 -4.16 -2.43 25.10
CA GLY A 231 -2.73 -2.54 24.76
C GLY A 231 -2.28 -1.76 23.52
N ALA A 232 -3.20 -1.08 22.83
CA ALA A 232 -2.93 -0.23 21.67
C ALA A 232 -4.01 0.86 21.54
N SER A 233 -3.67 1.96 20.88
CA SER A 233 -4.65 2.95 20.42
C SER A 233 -5.27 2.51 19.10
N ILE A 234 -6.55 2.81 18.89
CA ILE A 234 -7.26 2.54 17.63
C ILE A 234 -7.79 3.85 17.07
N ARG A 235 -7.38 4.18 15.84
CA ARG A 235 -7.77 5.40 15.13
C ARG A 235 -8.46 5.07 13.82
N ALA A 236 -9.52 5.78 13.46
CA ALA A 236 -10.17 5.60 12.17
C ALA A 236 -9.25 6.11 11.04
N ALA A 237 -8.92 5.25 10.08
CA ALA A 237 -8.07 5.57 8.93
C ALA A 237 -8.82 6.36 7.84
N ARG A 238 -10.15 6.18 7.79
CA ARG A 238 -11.15 6.82 6.93
C ARG A 238 -12.48 6.87 7.70
N ARG A 239 -13.53 7.53 7.19
CA ARG A 239 -14.88 7.41 7.78
C ARG A 239 -15.25 5.94 7.98
N SER A 240 -15.46 5.55 9.22
CA SER A 240 -15.60 4.14 9.62
C SER A 240 -16.76 3.93 10.58
N GLU A 241 -17.32 2.73 10.53
CA GLU A 241 -18.46 2.32 11.33
C GLU A 241 -18.16 1.02 12.05
N VAL A 242 -18.44 1.02 13.35
CA VAL A 242 -18.35 -0.16 14.21
C VAL A 242 -19.66 -0.37 14.95
N VAL A 243 -19.91 -1.62 15.31
CA VAL A 243 -20.91 -1.98 16.29
C VAL A 243 -20.22 -2.47 17.56
N ALA A 244 -20.61 -1.89 18.69
CA ALA A 244 -20.06 -2.17 20.00
C ALA A 244 -20.94 -3.16 20.75
N LEU A 245 -20.32 -4.21 21.27
CA LEU A 245 -20.90 -5.13 22.24
C LEU A 245 -20.26 -4.80 23.59
N SER A 246 -21.05 -4.24 24.52
CA SER A 246 -20.56 -3.92 25.86
C SER A 246 -20.09 -5.18 26.57
N ARG A 247 -19.24 -5.04 27.59
CA ARG A 247 -18.80 -6.16 28.43
C ARG A 247 -19.97 -7.00 28.97
N GLU A 248 -20.99 -6.35 29.53
CA GLU A 248 -22.16 -7.04 30.07
C GLU A 248 -22.91 -7.83 28.98
N ALA A 249 -23.09 -7.22 27.80
CA ALA A 249 -23.72 -7.90 26.67
C ALA A 249 -22.86 -9.06 26.15
N PHE A 250 -21.53 -8.88 26.10
CA PHE A 250 -20.59 -9.92 25.71
C PHE A 250 -20.62 -11.13 26.65
N GLU A 251 -20.65 -10.90 27.96
CA GLU A 251 -20.76 -11.95 28.97
C GLU A 251 -22.08 -12.72 28.82
N ASN A 252 -23.21 -12.02 28.66
CA ASN A 252 -24.52 -12.62 28.44
C ASN A 252 -24.56 -13.47 27.16
N VAL A 253 -24.07 -12.90 26.06
CA VAL A 253 -23.98 -13.57 24.77
C VAL A 253 -23.07 -14.80 24.84
N SER A 254 -21.92 -14.70 25.53
CA SER A 254 -20.97 -15.81 25.69
C SER A 254 -21.52 -16.96 26.54
N LEU A 255 -22.31 -16.65 27.57
CA LEU A 255 -23.00 -17.66 28.40
C LEU A 255 -24.05 -18.43 27.60
N ARG A 256 -24.78 -17.73 26.72
CA ARG A 256 -25.83 -18.33 25.89
C ARG A 256 -25.27 -19.08 24.69
N TYR A 257 -24.19 -18.59 24.08
CA TYR A 257 -23.58 -19.13 22.87
C TYR A 257 -22.05 -19.28 23.04
N PRO A 258 -21.58 -20.38 23.66
CA PRO A 258 -20.15 -20.60 23.91
C PRO A 258 -19.26 -20.66 22.66
N SER A 259 -19.85 -20.89 21.47
CA SER A 259 -19.15 -20.87 20.17
C SER A 259 -18.44 -19.55 19.90
N ILE A 260 -18.94 -18.44 20.45
CA ILE A 260 -18.37 -17.09 20.28
C ILE A 260 -16.97 -16.97 20.88
N ILE A 261 -16.72 -17.62 22.02
CA ILE A 261 -15.40 -17.64 22.66
C ILE A 261 -14.38 -18.36 21.78
N LEU A 262 -14.79 -19.43 21.08
CA LEU A 262 -13.91 -20.17 20.17
C LEU A 262 -13.50 -19.32 18.96
N GLU A 263 -14.42 -18.54 18.37
CA GLU A 263 -14.09 -17.65 17.24
C GLU A 263 -13.11 -16.55 17.66
N ILE A 264 -13.33 -15.91 18.82
CA ILE A 264 -12.38 -14.91 19.32
C ILE A 264 -11.01 -15.55 19.60
N THR A 265 -10.99 -16.75 20.18
CA THR A 265 -9.74 -17.49 20.42
C THR A 265 -8.96 -17.75 19.13
N ARG A 266 -9.65 -18.11 18.02
CA ARG A 266 -9.00 -18.30 16.72
C ARG A 266 -8.39 -17.00 16.19
N VAL A 267 -9.08 -15.87 16.34
CA VAL A 267 -8.53 -14.56 15.95
C VAL A 267 -7.29 -14.22 16.76
N LEU A 268 -7.31 -14.46 18.08
CA LEU A 268 -6.14 -14.24 18.94
C LEU A 268 -4.96 -15.11 18.51
N VAL A 269 -5.18 -16.39 18.19
CA VAL A 269 -4.13 -17.29 17.69
C VAL A 269 -3.57 -16.79 16.37
N HIS A 270 -4.41 -16.28 15.46
CA HIS A 270 -3.97 -15.70 14.20
C HIS A 270 -3.12 -14.43 14.40
N ARG A 271 -3.56 -13.52 15.28
CA ARG A 271 -2.82 -12.29 15.64
C ARG A 271 -1.48 -12.61 16.33
N PHE A 272 -1.45 -13.60 17.22
CA PHE A 272 -0.23 -14.02 17.90
C PHE A 272 0.82 -14.57 16.93
N ARG A 273 0.41 -15.36 15.92
CA ARG A 273 1.32 -15.84 14.87
C ARG A 273 1.91 -14.70 14.04
N LYS A 274 1.12 -13.67 13.73
CA LYS A 274 1.61 -12.45 13.03
C LYS A 274 2.65 -11.70 13.87
N LEU A 275 2.41 -11.53 15.17
CA LEU A 275 3.34 -10.83 16.07
C LEU A 275 4.64 -11.62 16.33
N SER A 276 4.58 -12.96 16.31
CA SER A 276 5.71 -13.83 16.60
C SER A 276 6.71 -13.97 15.45
N GLY A 277 6.44 -13.37 14.27
CA GLY A 277 7.33 -13.44 13.09
C GLY A 277 7.51 -14.84 12.49
N THR A 278 6.85 -15.87 13.03
CA THR A 278 6.96 -17.28 12.62
C THR A 278 6.00 -17.65 11.47
N GLY A 279 5.46 -16.68 10.75
CA GLY A 279 4.60 -16.90 9.61
C GLY A 279 4.82 -15.83 8.55
N VAL A 280 4.99 -16.26 7.31
CA VAL A 280 4.87 -15.39 6.12
C VAL A 280 3.55 -14.62 6.28
N SER A 281 3.62 -13.29 6.31
CA SER A 281 2.44 -12.45 6.23
C SER A 281 1.89 -12.56 4.80
N ASP A 282 1.12 -13.61 4.56
CA ASP A 282 0.49 -13.92 3.27
C ASP A 282 -0.67 -12.97 2.93
N SER A 283 -1.00 -12.02 3.81
CA SER A 283 -1.95 -10.96 3.48
C SER A 283 -1.18 -9.78 2.89
N SER A 284 -1.09 -9.72 1.55
CA SER A 284 -0.88 -8.44 0.86
C SER A 284 -1.84 -7.42 1.47
N PRO A 285 -1.39 -6.20 1.81
CA PRO A 285 -2.29 -5.24 2.44
C PRO A 285 -3.42 -4.93 1.47
N ARG A 286 -4.64 -5.31 1.82
CA ARG A 286 -5.80 -4.87 1.04
C ARG A 286 -5.79 -3.34 0.99
N ARG A 287 -5.98 -2.71 -0.15
CA ARG A 287 -5.94 -1.25 -0.29
C ARG A 287 -6.95 -0.76 -1.32
N SER A 288 -7.59 0.35 -1.00
CA SER A 288 -8.44 1.07 -1.94
C SER A 288 -7.74 2.35 -2.39
N LEU A 289 -7.60 2.55 -3.69
CA LEU A 289 -6.99 3.73 -4.27
C LEU A 289 -8.01 4.45 -5.13
N VAL A 290 -7.94 5.77 -5.17
CA VAL A 290 -8.72 6.58 -6.11
C VAL A 290 -7.76 7.28 -7.07
N LEU A 291 -8.03 7.12 -8.36
CA LEU A 291 -7.26 7.68 -9.45
C LEU A 291 -7.93 8.97 -9.92
N VAL A 292 -7.16 10.05 -9.99
CA VAL A 292 -7.63 11.37 -10.42
C VAL A 292 -6.66 12.00 -11.40
N GLN A 293 -7.19 12.90 -12.24
CA GLN A 293 -6.36 13.72 -13.12
C GLN A 293 -5.52 14.68 -12.26
N GLY A 294 -4.20 14.64 -12.46
CA GLY A 294 -3.28 15.65 -11.96
C GLY A 294 -2.98 16.69 -13.04
N GLY A 295 -2.87 17.96 -12.66
CA GLY A 295 -2.56 19.04 -13.59
C GLY A 295 -3.69 19.40 -14.55
N MET A 296 -3.38 20.23 -15.53
CA MET A 296 -4.36 20.76 -16.50
C MET A 296 -4.48 19.91 -17.79
N GLY A 297 -3.89 18.71 -17.80
CA GLY A 297 -3.96 17.77 -18.91
C GLY A 297 -5.26 16.94 -18.95
N SER A 298 -5.30 16.00 -19.87
CA SER A 298 -6.34 14.96 -19.94
C SER A 298 -5.68 13.61 -20.19
N LEU A 299 -6.01 12.62 -19.37
CA LEU A 299 -5.57 11.24 -19.48
C LEU A 299 -6.78 10.31 -19.44
N ASP A 300 -6.71 9.22 -20.18
CA ASP A 300 -7.64 8.11 -20.03
C ASP A 300 -7.29 7.33 -18.76
N LEU A 301 -7.89 7.75 -17.64
CA LEU A 301 -7.63 7.17 -16.33
C LEU A 301 -8.17 5.74 -16.21
N GLU A 302 -9.21 5.37 -16.97
CA GLU A 302 -9.75 4.01 -16.93
C GLU A 302 -8.86 3.05 -17.70
N ALA A 303 -8.37 3.44 -18.88
CA ALA A 303 -7.32 2.67 -19.56
C ALA A 303 -6.09 2.51 -18.66
N PHE A 304 -5.63 3.60 -18.03
CA PHE A 304 -4.51 3.53 -17.08
C PHE A 304 -4.79 2.61 -15.88
N ALA A 305 -6.01 2.64 -15.32
CA ALA A 305 -6.41 1.77 -14.22
C ALA A 305 -6.42 0.29 -14.64
N GLN A 306 -6.87 -0.01 -15.85
CA GLN A 306 -6.87 -1.37 -16.40
C GLN A 306 -5.45 -1.87 -16.66
N ASP A 307 -4.57 -1.04 -17.24
CA ASP A 307 -3.16 -1.37 -17.43
C ASP A 307 -2.47 -1.63 -16.09
N LEU A 308 -2.75 -0.81 -15.08
CA LEU A 308 -2.23 -0.98 -13.73
C LEU A 308 -2.76 -2.28 -13.08
N ALA A 309 -4.05 -2.59 -13.24
CA ALA A 309 -4.64 -3.83 -12.74
C ALA A 309 -4.04 -5.07 -13.42
N GLY A 310 -3.77 -5.00 -14.73
CA GLY A 310 -3.12 -6.07 -15.50
C GLY A 310 -1.65 -6.28 -15.14
N ALA A 311 -0.98 -5.24 -14.62
CA ALA A 311 0.42 -5.30 -14.19
C ALA A 311 0.62 -5.73 -12.72
N MET A 312 -0.46 -6.02 -11.98
CA MET A 312 -0.38 -6.42 -10.58
C MET A 312 0.42 -7.72 -10.41
N PRO A 313 1.25 -7.83 -9.34
CA PRO A 313 2.02 -9.04 -9.08
C PRO A 313 1.16 -10.29 -8.96
N SER A 314 1.73 -11.47 -9.28
CA SER A 314 1.02 -12.74 -9.16
C SER A 314 0.46 -12.97 -7.75
N GLY A 315 -0.80 -13.42 -7.67
CA GLY A 315 -1.49 -13.62 -6.39
C GLY A 315 -2.05 -12.35 -5.73
N VAL A 316 -1.99 -11.19 -6.39
CA VAL A 316 -2.70 -9.97 -5.96
C VAL A 316 -3.99 -9.83 -6.76
N THR A 317 -5.13 -9.99 -6.11
CA THR A 317 -6.44 -9.80 -6.75
C THR A 317 -6.79 -8.32 -6.84
N THR A 318 -7.30 -7.86 -7.98
CA THR A 318 -7.57 -6.43 -8.22
C THR A 318 -8.91 -6.22 -8.90
N ALA A 319 -9.62 -5.16 -8.54
CA ALA A 319 -10.84 -4.70 -9.21
C ALA A 319 -10.72 -3.22 -9.59
N VAL A 320 -11.11 -2.90 -10.83
CA VAL A 320 -11.29 -1.51 -11.29
C VAL A 320 -12.77 -1.18 -11.19
N VAL A 321 -13.11 -0.10 -10.49
CA VAL A 321 -14.49 0.32 -10.26
C VAL A 321 -14.68 1.75 -10.72
N SER A 322 -15.53 1.92 -11.72
CA SER A 322 -15.93 3.23 -12.28
C SER A 322 -17.42 3.49 -12.09
N SER A 323 -17.82 4.76 -12.25
CA SER A 323 -19.23 5.16 -12.26
C SER A 323 -20.03 4.39 -13.33
N GLU A 324 -19.41 4.03 -14.47
CA GLU A 324 -20.04 3.22 -15.52
C GLU A 324 -20.20 1.74 -15.12
N THR A 325 -19.19 1.13 -14.49
CA THR A 325 -19.31 -0.26 -14.01
C THR A 325 -20.45 -0.40 -13.00
N VAL A 326 -20.58 0.59 -12.10
CA VAL A 326 -21.67 0.67 -11.13
C VAL A 326 -23.01 0.89 -11.84
N ALA A 327 -23.07 1.79 -12.82
CA ALA A 327 -24.29 2.03 -13.60
C ALA A 327 -24.79 0.76 -14.32
N ALA A 328 -23.86 -0.02 -14.88
CA ALA A 328 -24.17 -1.28 -15.56
C ALA A 328 -24.68 -2.36 -14.60
N GLU A 329 -24.09 -2.47 -13.40
CA GLU A 329 -24.49 -3.46 -12.40
C GLU A 329 -25.90 -3.20 -11.85
N PHE A 330 -26.21 -1.94 -11.52
CA PHE A 330 -27.50 -1.54 -10.94
C PHE A 330 -28.56 -1.16 -11.99
N GLY A 331 -28.17 -1.06 -13.26
CA GLY A 331 -29.05 -0.66 -14.36
C GLY A 331 -29.46 0.81 -14.34
N SER A 332 -28.70 1.69 -13.68
CA SER A 332 -28.99 3.13 -13.60
C SER A 332 -27.73 3.96 -13.38
N ALA A 333 -27.47 4.93 -14.26
CA ALA A 333 -26.35 5.86 -14.10
C ALA A 333 -26.48 6.78 -12.87
N ALA A 334 -27.70 7.04 -12.40
CA ALA A 334 -27.94 7.93 -11.28
C ALA A 334 -27.39 7.38 -9.95
N ILE A 335 -27.22 6.05 -9.82
CA ILE A 335 -26.84 5.45 -8.55
C ILE A 335 -25.45 5.86 -8.08
N ALA A 336 -24.50 6.02 -9.01
CA ALA A 336 -23.13 6.43 -8.70
C ALA A 336 -23.08 7.86 -8.12
N PHE A 337 -24.11 8.67 -8.40
CA PHE A 337 -24.20 10.07 -8.00
C PHE A 337 -25.25 10.33 -6.91
N CYS A 338 -25.76 9.28 -6.26
CA CYS A 338 -26.69 9.42 -5.14
C CYS A 338 -26.02 10.09 -3.94
N GLU A 339 -26.74 11.04 -3.32
CA GLU A 339 -26.31 11.75 -2.12
C GLU A 339 -26.39 10.86 -0.85
N PRO A 340 -25.63 11.18 0.21
CA PRO A 340 -25.80 10.54 1.52
C PRO A 340 -27.23 10.68 2.03
N GLY A 341 -27.82 9.56 2.47
CA GLY A 341 -29.21 9.52 2.95
C GLY A 341 -30.17 8.79 2.02
N ASP A 342 -29.87 8.72 0.72
CA ASP A 342 -30.64 7.93 -0.24
C ASP A 342 -30.43 6.41 -0.01
N PRO A 343 -31.47 5.55 0.01
CA PRO A 343 -31.30 4.10 0.14
C PRO A 343 -30.41 3.50 -0.94
N ARG A 344 -30.42 4.06 -2.16
CA ARG A 344 -29.53 3.67 -3.26
C ARG A 344 -28.08 3.94 -2.93
N SER A 345 -27.80 5.03 -2.20
CA SER A 345 -26.47 5.33 -1.67
C SER A 345 -26.02 4.26 -0.66
N THR A 346 -26.92 3.82 0.22
CA THR A 346 -26.64 2.76 1.22
C THR A 346 -26.39 1.41 0.55
N ALA A 347 -27.14 1.10 -0.50
CA ALA A 347 -26.99 -0.11 -1.31
C ALA A 347 -25.64 -0.15 -2.02
N LEU A 348 -25.29 0.95 -2.68
CA LEU A 348 -24.01 1.12 -3.35
C LEU A 348 -22.86 0.99 -2.36
N ASP A 349 -22.93 1.64 -1.20
CA ASP A 349 -21.91 1.51 -0.15
C ASP A 349 -21.73 0.06 0.29
N GLY A 350 -22.82 -0.68 0.51
CA GLY A 350 -22.76 -2.10 0.87
C GLY A 350 -22.07 -2.93 -0.22
N ARG A 351 -22.36 -2.66 -1.49
CA ARG A 351 -21.74 -3.37 -2.62
C ARG A 351 -20.26 -3.03 -2.78
N LEU A 352 -19.88 -1.76 -2.66
CA LEU A 352 -18.49 -1.34 -2.69
C LEU A 352 -17.69 -1.97 -1.55
N GLU A 353 -18.28 -2.09 -0.35
CA GLU A 353 -17.64 -2.80 0.77
C GLU A 353 -17.46 -4.29 0.52
N GLU A 354 -18.36 -4.94 -0.20
CA GLU A 354 -18.19 -6.34 -0.61
C GLU A 354 -17.04 -6.50 -1.59
N ILE A 355 -16.92 -5.60 -2.58
CA ILE A 355 -15.80 -5.60 -3.53
C ILE A 355 -14.48 -5.43 -2.77
N GLU A 356 -14.38 -4.43 -1.89
CA GLU A 356 -13.21 -4.20 -1.03
C GLU A 356 -12.87 -5.40 -0.11
N ALA A 357 -13.85 -6.24 0.21
CA ALA A 357 -13.65 -7.45 1.01
C ALA A 357 -13.24 -8.67 0.17
N GLN A 358 -13.45 -8.65 -1.15
CA GLN A 358 -13.19 -9.77 -2.05
C GLN A 358 -11.83 -9.68 -2.75
N VAL A 359 -11.32 -8.46 -2.98
CA VAL A 359 -10.05 -8.25 -3.67
C VAL A 359 -9.00 -7.61 -2.77
N ASP A 360 -7.73 -7.74 -3.16
CA ASP A 360 -6.62 -7.09 -2.46
C ASP A 360 -6.53 -5.61 -2.82
N ILE A 361 -6.63 -5.25 -4.10
CA ILE A 361 -6.54 -3.86 -4.54
C ILE A 361 -7.83 -3.42 -5.23
N VAL A 362 -8.42 -2.31 -4.79
CA VAL A 362 -9.52 -1.64 -5.50
C VAL A 362 -9.02 -0.34 -6.10
N LEU A 363 -9.19 -0.18 -7.42
CA LEU A 363 -8.86 1.03 -8.14
C LEU A 363 -10.16 1.75 -8.51
N TYR A 364 -10.50 2.79 -7.75
CA TYR A 364 -11.60 3.69 -8.07
C TYR A 364 -11.17 4.68 -9.15
N VAL A 365 -11.96 4.78 -10.21
CA VAL A 365 -11.73 5.73 -11.30
C VAL A 365 -13.02 6.44 -11.66
N ASP A 366 -12.90 7.67 -12.17
CA ASP A 366 -14.00 8.34 -12.82
C ASP A 366 -13.61 8.58 -14.27
N SER A 367 -14.34 7.94 -15.17
CA SER A 367 -14.03 7.87 -16.59
C SER A 367 -15.22 8.17 -17.49
N ALA A 368 -16.39 8.43 -16.91
CA ALA A 368 -17.59 8.63 -17.71
C ALA A 368 -17.55 9.98 -18.44
N PRO A 369 -17.57 10.01 -19.79
CA PRO A 369 -17.80 11.23 -20.56
C PRO A 369 -19.17 11.87 -20.26
N SER A 370 -20.07 11.07 -19.64
CA SER A 370 -21.43 11.38 -19.25
C SER A 370 -21.58 11.79 -17.77
N ALA A 371 -20.49 11.74 -16.97
CA ALA A 371 -20.54 12.20 -15.59
C ALA A 371 -20.95 13.68 -15.54
N PRO A 372 -21.77 14.10 -14.55
CA PRO A 372 -21.99 15.51 -14.30
C PRO A 372 -20.60 16.17 -14.14
N PRO A 373 -20.28 17.20 -14.92
CA PRO A 373 -19.00 17.87 -14.79
C PRO A 373 -18.86 18.32 -13.34
N ALA A 374 -17.66 18.16 -12.78
CA ALA A 374 -17.32 18.78 -11.50
C ALA A 374 -17.72 20.26 -11.61
N GLY A 375 -18.68 20.67 -10.79
CA GLY A 375 -19.17 22.05 -10.81
C GLY A 375 -18.06 23.02 -10.41
N PRO A 376 -18.32 24.34 -10.48
CA PRO A 376 -17.42 25.33 -9.88
C PRO A 376 -17.19 25.12 -8.37
N GLU A 377 -17.98 24.25 -7.73
CA GLU A 377 -18.00 23.93 -6.29
C GLU A 377 -17.26 22.62 -5.90
N GLY A 378 -16.51 21.99 -6.81
CA GLY A 378 -15.64 20.84 -6.46
C GLY A 378 -16.05 19.49 -7.09
N PRO A 379 -15.53 18.34 -6.58
CA PRO A 379 -15.75 17.02 -7.17
C PRO A 379 -17.23 16.65 -7.30
N ASN A 380 -17.56 15.80 -8.29
CA ASN A 380 -18.87 15.15 -8.37
C ASN A 380 -19.07 14.15 -7.21
N ALA A 381 -20.32 13.72 -6.99
CA ALA A 381 -20.68 12.84 -5.88
C ALA A 381 -19.96 11.48 -5.91
N TRP A 382 -19.66 10.94 -7.10
CA TRP A 382 -18.90 9.69 -7.25
C TRP A 382 -17.46 9.84 -6.74
N ILE A 383 -16.74 10.86 -7.21
CA ILE A 383 -15.37 11.14 -6.75
C ILE A 383 -15.32 11.44 -5.26
N ARG A 384 -16.28 12.22 -4.72
CA ARG A 384 -16.38 12.44 -3.25
C ARG A 384 -16.50 11.14 -2.49
N ARG A 385 -17.39 10.24 -2.94
CA ARG A 385 -17.56 8.90 -2.37
C ARG A 385 -16.24 8.13 -2.42
N CYS A 386 -15.58 8.06 -3.57
CA CYS A 386 -14.30 7.38 -3.73
C CYS A 386 -13.19 7.95 -2.84
N LEU A 387 -13.10 9.28 -2.71
CA LEU A 387 -12.13 9.96 -1.84
C LEU A 387 -12.32 9.57 -0.36
N SER A 388 -13.56 9.61 0.13
CA SER A 388 -13.88 9.24 1.53
C SER A 388 -13.60 7.76 1.84
N ARG A 389 -13.51 6.92 0.81
CA ARG A 389 -13.27 5.48 0.94
C ARG A 389 -11.83 5.10 0.68
N ALA A 390 -11.09 5.84 -0.14
CA ALA A 390 -9.73 5.44 -0.50
C ALA A 390 -8.75 5.56 0.69
N ASP A 391 -7.81 4.61 0.73
CA ASP A 391 -6.63 4.62 1.58
C ASP A 391 -5.55 5.55 1.00
N GLU A 392 -5.47 5.65 -0.34
CA GLU A 392 -4.48 6.46 -1.06
C GLU A 392 -5.08 7.17 -2.28
N LEU A 393 -4.63 8.40 -2.54
CA LEU A 393 -4.98 9.18 -3.72
C LEU A 393 -3.84 9.13 -4.75
N LEU A 394 -4.13 8.62 -5.94
CA LEU A 394 -3.19 8.55 -7.07
C LEU A 394 -3.50 9.66 -8.08
N MET A 395 -2.65 10.68 -8.14
CA MET A 395 -2.75 11.80 -9.08
C MET A 395 -1.93 11.46 -10.33
N CYS A 396 -2.59 11.14 -11.44
CA CYS A 396 -1.93 10.80 -12.69
C CYS A 396 -1.90 12.00 -13.63
N ALA A 397 -0.73 12.37 -14.16
CA ALA A 397 -0.59 13.50 -15.06
C ALA A 397 0.42 13.24 -16.18
N GLY A 398 0.17 13.80 -17.36
CA GLY A 398 1.18 13.86 -18.41
C GLY A 398 2.27 14.86 -18.01
N ALA A 399 3.52 14.43 -17.95
CA ALA A 399 4.63 15.24 -17.44
C ALA A 399 4.90 16.52 -18.25
N HIS A 400 4.51 16.53 -19.52
CA HIS A 400 4.62 17.68 -20.43
C HIS A 400 3.48 18.69 -20.30
N THR A 401 2.45 18.39 -19.51
CA THR A 401 1.29 19.27 -19.31
C THR A 401 1.57 20.33 -18.25
N ASP A 402 0.70 21.34 -18.16
CA ASP A 402 0.85 22.37 -17.13
C ASP A 402 0.67 21.78 -15.72
N SER A 403 1.70 22.00 -14.90
CA SER A 403 1.79 21.56 -13.50
C SER A 403 0.86 22.29 -12.53
N GLY A 404 0.16 23.33 -12.98
CA GLY A 404 -0.85 24.05 -12.19
C GLY A 404 -1.92 23.12 -11.61
N LEU A 405 -2.50 23.49 -10.47
CA LEU A 405 -3.55 22.69 -9.81
C LEU A 405 -4.89 22.83 -10.54
N ASN A 406 -5.50 21.70 -10.90
CA ASN A 406 -6.88 21.71 -11.39
C ASN A 406 -7.89 21.94 -10.24
N SER A 407 -9.19 22.01 -10.56
CA SER A 407 -10.24 22.28 -9.57
C SER A 407 -10.35 21.19 -8.50
N LEU A 408 -10.18 19.92 -8.88
CA LEU A 408 -10.21 18.79 -7.95
C LEU A 408 -9.02 18.78 -7.02
N GLU A 409 -7.81 19.01 -7.55
CA GLU A 409 -6.59 19.09 -6.75
C GLU A 409 -6.67 20.23 -5.72
N ARG A 410 -7.21 21.39 -6.12
CA ARG A 410 -7.46 22.51 -5.19
C ARG A 410 -8.45 22.12 -4.09
N ALA A 411 -9.58 21.53 -4.46
CA ALA A 411 -10.57 21.07 -3.51
C ALA A 411 -9.96 20.06 -2.51
N VAL A 412 -9.20 19.06 -2.97
CA VAL A 412 -8.52 18.07 -2.11
C VAL A 412 -7.47 18.72 -1.18
N CYS A 413 -6.89 19.86 -1.56
CA CYS A 413 -5.94 20.59 -0.71
C CYS A 413 -6.61 21.51 0.30
N GLU A 414 -7.74 22.12 -0.05
CA GLU A 414 -8.36 23.21 0.70
C GLU A 414 -9.58 22.77 1.52
N ASP A 415 -10.30 21.73 1.06
CA ASP A 415 -11.58 21.30 1.62
C ASP A 415 -11.40 20.10 2.57
N ALA A 416 -11.47 20.38 3.87
CA ALA A 416 -11.41 19.38 4.91
C ALA A 416 -12.64 18.44 4.90
N ASP A 417 -13.76 18.86 4.32
CA ASP A 417 -15.02 18.09 4.33
C ASP A 417 -15.01 16.96 3.29
N LEU A 418 -14.05 16.94 2.36
CA LEU A 418 -13.91 15.87 1.36
C LEU A 418 -13.42 14.53 1.92
N ASP A 419 -12.92 14.50 3.17
CA ASP A 419 -12.32 13.31 3.80
C ASP A 419 -11.28 12.60 2.90
N ALA A 420 -10.55 13.39 2.12
CA ALA A 420 -9.62 12.88 1.12
C ALA A 420 -8.42 12.16 1.78
N PRO A 421 -7.83 11.16 1.10
CA PRO A 421 -6.69 10.42 1.64
C PRO A 421 -5.50 11.34 2.00
N THR A 422 -4.86 11.04 3.14
CA THR A 422 -3.63 11.72 3.59
C THR A 422 -2.41 11.23 2.80
N HIS A 423 -2.38 9.95 2.44
CA HIS A 423 -1.40 9.39 1.52
C HIS A 423 -1.75 9.76 0.09
N ARG A 424 -0.85 10.52 -0.54
CA ARG A 424 -1.06 11.16 -1.83
C ARG A 424 0.16 10.94 -2.69
N ARG A 425 -0.04 10.37 -3.87
CA ARG A 425 1.04 10.02 -4.78
C ARG A 425 0.85 10.68 -6.13
N LEU A 426 1.92 11.26 -6.65
CA LEU A 426 1.96 11.79 -8.00
C LEU A 426 2.59 10.78 -8.97
N VAL A 427 1.91 10.46 -10.05
CA VAL A 427 2.44 9.65 -11.15
C VAL A 427 2.53 10.52 -12.40
N LEU A 428 3.75 10.72 -12.88
CA LEU A 428 4.03 11.51 -14.07
C LEU A 428 4.34 10.61 -15.26
N LEU A 429 3.48 10.65 -16.26
CA LEU A 429 3.61 9.90 -17.50
C LEU A 429 4.42 10.69 -18.52
N HIS A 430 5.45 10.05 -19.06
CA HIS A 430 6.36 10.59 -20.06
C HIS A 430 6.22 9.84 -21.38
N GLU A 431 6.56 10.49 -22.48
CA GLU A 431 6.67 9.81 -23.77
C GLU A 431 7.71 8.69 -23.71
N GLU A 432 7.50 7.62 -24.48
CA GLU A 432 8.33 6.40 -24.49
C GLU A 432 9.83 6.70 -24.67
N HIS A 433 10.16 7.68 -25.51
CA HIS A 433 11.55 8.03 -25.85
C HIS A 433 12.17 9.10 -24.94
N THR A 434 11.49 9.46 -23.85
CA THR A 434 12.03 10.41 -22.88
C THR A 434 13.30 9.82 -22.25
N SER A 435 14.41 10.54 -22.38
CA SER A 435 15.70 10.09 -21.84
C SER A 435 15.75 10.23 -20.32
N VAL A 436 15.39 11.39 -19.79
CA VAL A 436 15.33 11.69 -18.34
C VAL A 436 14.19 12.66 -18.04
N PRO A 437 13.39 12.44 -16.98
CA PRO A 437 12.38 13.39 -16.49
C PRO A 437 13.01 14.73 -16.16
N ARG A 438 12.22 15.80 -16.29
CA ARG A 438 12.63 17.16 -15.91
C ARG A 438 11.43 17.95 -15.41
N GLY A 439 11.71 18.92 -14.54
CA GLY A 439 10.69 19.88 -14.08
C GLY A 439 9.80 19.34 -12.96
N THR A 440 10.14 18.18 -12.37
CA THR A 440 9.34 17.54 -11.31
C THR A 440 9.18 18.44 -10.08
N SER A 441 10.19 19.28 -9.80
CA SER A 441 10.11 20.24 -8.70
C SER A 441 8.94 21.23 -8.84
N GLN A 442 8.49 21.56 -10.05
CA GLN A 442 7.35 22.46 -10.26
C GLN A 442 6.02 21.79 -9.87
N TRP A 443 5.91 20.49 -10.15
CA TRP A 443 4.78 19.66 -9.74
C TRP A 443 4.71 19.51 -8.22
N LEU A 444 5.87 19.23 -7.60
CA LEU A 444 5.98 19.02 -6.15
C LEU A 444 5.85 20.32 -5.33
N ALA A 445 6.20 21.49 -5.91
CA ALA A 445 6.10 22.76 -5.20
C ALA A 445 4.65 23.17 -4.89
N GLN A 446 3.70 22.71 -5.69
CA GLN A 446 2.27 23.07 -5.58
C GLN A 446 1.44 22.00 -4.87
N ARG A 447 2.01 20.82 -4.58
CA ARG A 447 1.28 19.66 -4.07
C ARG A 447 1.93 19.11 -2.81
N SER A 448 1.10 18.80 -1.82
CA SER A 448 1.51 17.97 -0.68
C SER A 448 1.34 16.50 -1.05
N VAL A 449 2.43 15.86 -1.48
CA VAL A 449 2.48 14.42 -1.82
C VAL A 449 3.48 13.69 -0.94
N SER A 450 3.16 12.46 -0.56
CA SER A 450 4.04 11.58 0.19
C SER A 450 5.12 10.94 -0.70
N SER A 451 4.83 10.78 -2.00
CA SER A 451 5.74 10.19 -2.98
C SER A 451 5.40 10.62 -4.41
N HIS A 452 6.35 10.43 -5.32
CA HIS A 452 6.12 10.55 -6.75
C HIS A 452 6.88 9.48 -7.53
N LEU A 453 6.34 9.10 -8.69
CA LEU A 453 6.96 8.17 -9.63
C LEU A 453 6.85 8.69 -11.05
N HIS A 454 7.83 8.32 -11.87
CA HIS A 454 7.84 8.56 -13.31
C HIS A 454 7.61 7.25 -14.05
N LEU A 455 6.74 7.27 -15.05
CA LEU A 455 6.47 6.16 -15.94
C LEU A 455 6.63 6.61 -17.39
N ARG A 456 7.18 5.75 -18.24
CA ARG A 456 7.09 5.92 -19.69
C ARG A 456 5.82 5.27 -20.21
N THR A 457 5.09 5.97 -21.06
CA THR A 457 3.91 5.41 -21.74
C THR A 457 4.30 4.17 -22.53
N GLY A 458 3.60 3.05 -22.32
CA GLY A 458 3.87 1.77 -22.98
C GLY A 458 5.01 0.93 -22.38
N ALA A 459 5.75 1.43 -21.39
CA ALA A 459 6.81 0.65 -20.75
C ALA A 459 6.24 -0.26 -19.65
N GLU A 460 6.11 -1.56 -19.95
CA GLU A 460 5.60 -2.57 -19.00
C GLU A 460 6.39 -2.60 -17.69
N SER A 461 7.72 -2.48 -17.73
CA SER A 461 8.58 -2.50 -16.54
C SER A 461 8.33 -1.32 -15.59
N ASP A 462 7.97 -0.15 -16.14
CA ASP A 462 7.59 1.02 -15.36
C ASP A 462 6.22 0.79 -14.69
N MET A 463 5.23 0.27 -15.44
CA MET A 463 3.91 -0.04 -14.88
C MET A 463 3.98 -1.12 -13.79
N GLN A 464 4.76 -2.18 -14.01
CA GLN A 464 4.99 -3.23 -13.01
C GLN A 464 5.68 -2.69 -11.74
N ARG A 465 6.55 -1.67 -11.86
CA ARG A 465 7.14 -1.00 -10.69
C ARG A 465 6.07 -0.26 -9.88
N LEU A 466 5.18 0.47 -10.53
CA LEU A 466 4.04 1.11 -9.85
C LEU A 466 3.14 0.06 -9.18
N ALA A 467 2.82 -1.02 -9.89
CA ALA A 467 1.99 -2.10 -9.38
C ALA A 467 2.61 -2.80 -8.16
N ARG A 468 3.92 -3.09 -8.18
CA ARG A 468 4.65 -3.62 -7.02
C ARG A 468 4.62 -2.66 -5.85
N ASP A 469 4.79 -1.35 -6.06
CA ASP A 469 4.74 -0.38 -4.96
C ASP A 469 3.35 -0.26 -4.35
N ILE A 470 2.29 -0.21 -5.18
CA ILE A 470 0.89 -0.22 -4.72
C ILE A 470 0.53 -1.53 -4.01
N ALA A 471 1.04 -2.67 -4.48
CA ALA A 471 0.84 -3.96 -3.83
C ALA A 471 1.68 -4.12 -2.54
N GLY A 472 2.64 -3.22 -2.30
CA GLY A 472 3.55 -3.32 -1.15
C GLY A 472 4.55 -4.47 -1.31
N ARG A 473 4.98 -4.72 -2.55
CA ARG A 473 5.95 -5.73 -2.98
C ARG A 473 7.20 -5.13 -3.63
N SER A 474 7.49 -3.85 -3.38
CA SER A 474 8.68 -3.21 -3.92
C SER A 474 9.98 -3.86 -3.44
N VAL A 475 10.96 -3.91 -4.34
CA VAL A 475 12.33 -4.35 -4.06
C VAL A 475 13.26 -3.15 -3.95
N GLY A 476 13.89 -2.99 -2.79
CA GLY A 476 14.88 -1.94 -2.52
C GLY A 476 16.31 -2.45 -2.69
N LEU A 477 17.20 -1.64 -3.28
CA LEU A 477 18.63 -1.92 -3.39
C LEU A 477 19.46 -0.85 -2.66
N ALA A 478 20.17 -1.27 -1.61
CA ALA A 478 21.06 -0.40 -0.85
C ALA A 478 22.53 -0.62 -1.23
N LEU A 479 23.24 0.44 -1.59
CA LEU A 479 24.59 0.41 -2.14
C LEU A 479 25.60 1.06 -1.20
N GLY A 480 26.55 0.26 -0.72
CA GLY A 480 27.55 0.71 0.25
C GLY A 480 28.66 1.60 -0.34
N GLY A 481 29.28 2.41 0.51
CA GLY A 481 30.48 3.18 0.17
C GLY A 481 31.76 2.32 0.16
N GLY A 482 32.71 2.64 -0.73
CA GLY A 482 33.98 1.89 -0.85
C GLY A 482 35.01 2.44 -1.84
N GLY A 483 34.87 3.69 -2.32
CA GLY A 483 35.74 4.21 -3.38
C GLY A 483 35.68 3.34 -4.64
N ALA A 484 36.82 3.03 -5.25
CA ALA A 484 36.90 2.20 -6.47
C ALA A 484 36.21 0.84 -6.34
N ARG A 485 36.18 0.26 -5.13
CA ARG A 485 35.47 -1.00 -4.85
C ARG A 485 33.98 -0.94 -5.18
N GLY A 486 33.35 0.23 -5.02
CA GLY A 486 31.92 0.41 -5.34
C GLY A 486 31.57 0.24 -6.81
N ILE A 487 32.55 0.12 -7.71
CA ILE A 487 32.30 -0.26 -9.11
C ILE A 487 31.70 -1.67 -9.22
N ALA A 488 31.90 -2.53 -8.20
CA ALA A 488 31.30 -3.86 -8.14
C ALA A 488 29.76 -3.81 -8.16
N HIS A 489 29.17 -2.71 -7.66
CA HIS A 489 27.73 -2.48 -7.70
C HIS A 489 27.17 -2.47 -9.13
N VAL A 490 27.97 -2.06 -10.13
CA VAL A 490 27.54 -2.11 -11.54
C VAL A 490 27.37 -3.55 -12.00
N GLY A 491 28.28 -4.44 -11.59
CA GLY A 491 28.16 -5.88 -11.85
C GLY A 491 27.00 -6.54 -11.10
N VAL A 492 26.75 -6.12 -9.85
CA VAL A 492 25.57 -6.52 -9.08
C VAL A 492 24.29 -6.18 -9.84
N MET A 493 24.14 -4.94 -10.29
CA MET A 493 22.98 -4.50 -11.07
C MET A 493 22.83 -5.28 -12.39
N ARG A 494 23.94 -5.57 -13.07
CA ARG A 494 23.94 -6.41 -14.28
C ARG A 494 23.36 -7.80 -14.00
N ALA A 495 23.85 -8.46 -12.95
CA ALA A 495 23.40 -9.79 -12.57
C ALA A 495 21.92 -9.82 -12.14
N LEU A 496 21.47 -8.82 -11.36
CA LEU A 496 20.07 -8.70 -10.96
C LEU A 496 19.16 -8.51 -12.18
N ALA A 497 19.54 -7.64 -13.11
CA ALA A 497 18.77 -7.40 -14.34
C ALA A 497 18.69 -8.65 -15.23
N GLU A 498 19.79 -9.38 -15.42
CA GLU A 498 19.81 -10.63 -16.21
C GLU A 498 18.96 -11.74 -15.59
N ARG A 499 18.77 -11.73 -14.27
CA ARG A 499 17.88 -12.67 -13.55
C ARG A 499 16.45 -12.17 -13.40
N GLY A 500 16.11 -11.01 -13.96
CA GLY A 500 14.78 -10.41 -13.86
C GLY A 500 14.42 -9.97 -12.44
N VAL A 501 15.40 -9.73 -11.57
CA VAL A 501 15.15 -9.18 -10.22
C VAL A 501 14.98 -7.66 -10.35
N PRO A 502 13.78 -7.11 -10.09
CA PRO A 502 13.54 -5.69 -10.23
C PRO A 502 14.25 -4.89 -9.14
N VAL A 503 14.58 -3.63 -9.46
CA VAL A 503 15.06 -2.64 -8.50
C VAL A 503 14.10 -1.46 -8.55
N ASP A 504 13.21 -1.37 -7.56
CA ASP A 504 12.14 -0.38 -7.54
C ASP A 504 12.52 0.90 -6.80
N LYS A 505 13.47 0.81 -5.86
CA LYS A 505 14.02 1.95 -5.10
C LYS A 505 15.51 1.73 -4.83
N VAL A 506 16.30 2.81 -4.83
CA VAL A 506 17.75 2.74 -4.58
C VAL A 506 18.18 3.70 -3.48
N SER A 507 19.03 3.22 -2.58
CA SER A 507 19.76 4.08 -1.65
C SER A 507 21.27 3.88 -1.80
N GLY A 508 22.06 4.93 -1.58
CA GLY A 508 23.50 4.83 -1.74
C GLY A 508 24.33 5.81 -0.92
N THR A 509 25.56 5.41 -0.62
CA THR A 509 26.55 6.25 0.07
C THR A 509 27.86 6.29 -0.71
N SER A 510 28.47 7.47 -0.85
CA SER A 510 29.77 7.63 -1.53
C SER A 510 29.73 7.03 -2.95
N MET A 511 30.58 6.05 -3.28
CA MET A 511 30.50 5.38 -4.59
C MET A 511 29.16 4.68 -4.84
N GLY A 512 28.51 4.15 -3.81
CA GLY A 512 27.15 3.61 -3.92
C GLY A 512 26.13 4.68 -4.32
N ALA A 513 26.30 5.93 -3.87
CA ALA A 513 25.46 7.04 -4.31
C ALA A 513 25.70 7.38 -5.78
N VAL A 514 26.95 7.33 -6.26
CA VAL A 514 27.28 7.55 -7.69
C VAL A 514 26.61 6.50 -8.56
N VAL A 515 26.80 5.21 -8.25
CA VAL A 515 26.21 4.11 -9.03
C VAL A 515 24.68 4.15 -8.96
N GLY A 516 24.11 4.36 -7.76
CA GLY A 516 22.66 4.46 -7.59
C GLY A 516 22.04 5.65 -8.34
N ALA A 517 22.72 6.79 -8.39
CA ALA A 517 22.26 7.95 -9.15
C ALA A 517 22.31 7.73 -10.66
N LEU A 518 23.35 7.05 -11.17
CA LEU A 518 23.43 6.70 -12.58
C LEU A 518 22.31 5.70 -12.95
N HIS A 519 22.09 4.68 -12.13
CA HIS A 519 20.98 3.75 -12.33
C HIS A 519 19.62 4.47 -12.28
N GLY A 520 19.40 5.33 -11.29
CA GLY A 520 18.17 6.11 -11.18
C GLY A 520 17.96 7.08 -12.34
N ALA A 521 19.03 7.58 -12.97
CA ALA A 521 18.95 8.39 -14.18
C ALA A 521 18.69 7.56 -15.46
N GLY A 522 18.61 6.23 -15.37
CA GLY A 522 18.30 5.34 -16.47
C GLY A 522 19.50 4.93 -17.32
N PHE A 523 20.73 5.09 -16.82
CA PHE A 523 21.92 4.59 -17.51
C PHE A 523 22.00 3.06 -17.42
N ASP A 524 22.28 2.40 -18.55
CA ASP A 524 22.59 0.98 -18.56
C ASP A 524 23.98 0.70 -17.95
N THR A 525 24.31 -0.57 -17.70
CA THR A 525 25.56 -0.94 -17.03
C THR A 525 26.82 -0.57 -17.81
N GLN A 526 26.76 -0.54 -19.15
CA GLN A 526 27.89 -0.12 -19.96
C GLN A 526 28.09 1.39 -19.85
N GLN A 527 27.01 2.16 -20.02
CA GLN A 527 27.03 3.61 -19.88
C GLN A 527 27.46 4.03 -18.46
N MET A 528 27.06 3.28 -17.42
CA MET A 528 27.51 3.49 -16.05
C MET A 528 29.03 3.37 -15.94
N LEU A 529 29.64 2.32 -16.52
CA LEU A 529 31.10 2.15 -16.53
C LEU A 529 31.80 3.27 -17.29
N GLU A 530 31.25 3.70 -18.43
CA GLU A 530 31.79 4.82 -19.21
C GLU A 530 31.78 6.14 -18.41
N GLN A 531 30.67 6.45 -17.72
CA GLN A 531 30.59 7.62 -16.85
C GLN A 531 31.59 7.55 -15.69
N ILE A 532 31.72 6.39 -15.04
CA ILE A 532 32.69 6.18 -13.95
C ILE A 532 34.13 6.35 -14.45
N GLU A 533 34.44 5.83 -15.64
CA GLU A 533 35.75 5.99 -16.28
C GLU A 533 36.07 7.48 -16.53
N GLU A 534 35.12 8.23 -17.10
CA GLU A 534 35.25 9.67 -17.32
C GLU A 534 35.48 10.42 -16.00
N MET A 535 34.67 10.13 -14.97
CA MET A 535 34.71 10.80 -13.67
C MET A 535 36.00 10.54 -12.89
N PHE A 536 36.44 9.28 -12.81
CA PHE A 536 37.48 8.88 -11.86
C PHE A 536 38.81 8.47 -12.50
N VAL A 537 38.82 8.04 -13.76
CA VAL A 537 40.04 7.63 -14.47
C VAL A 537 40.58 8.74 -15.35
N LYS A 538 39.78 9.26 -16.30
CA LYS A 538 40.22 10.26 -17.28
C LYS A 538 40.39 11.64 -16.65
N LEU A 539 39.41 12.10 -15.86
CA LEU A 539 39.54 13.38 -15.15
C LEU A 539 40.55 13.31 -13.99
N ASN A 540 40.69 12.13 -13.38
CA ASN A 540 41.55 11.83 -12.23
C ASN A 540 41.45 12.90 -11.13
N PRO A 541 40.36 12.90 -10.35
CA PRO A 541 40.08 13.95 -9.36
C PRO A 541 41.03 13.95 -8.16
N PHE A 542 41.84 12.90 -8.00
CA PHE A 542 42.74 12.72 -6.86
C PHE A 542 44.15 13.29 -7.07
N ASN A 543 44.42 13.95 -8.19
CA ASN A 543 45.75 14.49 -8.52
C ASN A 543 45.88 16.02 -8.38
N GLU A 544 44.93 16.69 -7.71
CA GLU A 544 44.90 18.14 -7.55
C GLU A 544 45.17 18.57 -6.10
N TYR A 545 46.43 18.52 -5.68
CA TYR A 545 46.84 18.79 -4.30
C TYR A 545 46.71 20.27 -3.88
N THR A 546 46.44 20.49 -2.60
CA THR A 546 46.36 21.83 -1.98
C THR A 546 47.11 21.90 -0.65
N LEU A 547 47.19 23.09 -0.05
CA LEU A 547 47.71 23.25 1.30
C LEU A 547 46.74 22.60 2.29
N PRO A 548 47.19 21.69 3.18
CA PRO A 548 46.33 20.85 4.01
C PRO A 548 45.76 21.60 5.23
N VAL A 549 45.02 22.68 4.97
CA VAL A 549 44.32 23.45 6.01
C VAL A 549 42.96 22.81 6.30
N TYR A 550 42.21 22.44 5.26
CA TYR A 550 40.89 21.80 5.38
C TYR A 550 40.80 20.45 4.63
N SER A 551 41.67 20.22 3.65
CA SER A 551 41.69 19.00 2.82
C SER A 551 43.04 18.87 2.08
N LEU A 552 43.36 17.67 1.62
CA LEU A 552 44.55 17.39 0.81
C LEU A 552 44.39 17.79 -0.67
N LEU A 553 43.15 17.84 -1.17
CA LEU A 553 42.82 18.10 -2.57
C LEU A 553 42.02 19.40 -2.73
N ARG A 554 42.18 20.13 -3.85
CA ARG A 554 41.49 21.41 -4.12
C ARG A 554 39.97 21.29 -4.35
N GLY A 555 39.45 20.10 -4.62
CA GLY A 555 38.02 19.86 -4.82
C GLY A 555 37.42 20.32 -6.16
N ARG A 556 38.16 21.05 -7.01
CA ARG A 556 37.67 21.54 -8.31
C ARG A 556 37.34 20.39 -9.28
N LYS A 557 38.22 19.39 -9.39
CA LYS A 557 37.98 18.23 -10.24
C LYS A 557 36.81 17.35 -9.77
N PRO A 558 36.68 16.96 -8.49
CA PRO A 558 35.48 16.27 -7.98
C PRO A 558 34.18 17.02 -8.33
N ALA A 559 34.12 18.33 -8.09
CA ALA A 559 32.94 19.14 -8.40
C ALA A 559 32.64 19.14 -9.91
N LEU A 560 33.68 19.29 -10.75
CA LEU A 560 33.54 19.23 -12.20
C LEU A 560 33.06 17.85 -12.68
N ALA A 561 33.52 16.76 -12.07
CA ALA A 561 33.07 15.40 -12.38
C ALA A 561 31.56 15.28 -12.17
N SER A 562 31.08 15.64 -10.97
CA SER A 562 29.65 15.58 -10.63
C SER A 562 28.80 16.46 -11.54
N ILE A 563 29.26 17.68 -11.85
CA ILE A 563 28.53 18.61 -12.73
C ILE A 563 28.51 18.10 -14.19
N ARG A 564 29.60 17.52 -14.69
CA ARG A 564 29.64 16.99 -16.08
C ARG A 564 28.71 15.79 -16.25
N THR A 565 28.65 14.91 -15.27
CA THR A 565 27.85 13.67 -15.35
C THR A 565 26.37 13.93 -15.07
N PHE A 566 26.05 14.66 -14.00
CA PHE A 566 24.65 14.85 -13.58
C PHE A 566 24.05 16.19 -14.02
N GLY A 567 24.86 17.15 -14.44
CA GLY A 567 24.39 18.43 -14.99
C GLY A 567 23.42 19.16 -14.07
N THR A 568 22.26 19.49 -14.63
CA THR A 568 21.15 20.16 -13.93
C THR A 568 20.10 19.21 -13.39
N LEU A 569 20.35 17.90 -13.41
CA LEU A 569 19.40 16.91 -12.89
C LEU A 569 19.16 17.12 -11.40
N ARG A 570 17.92 16.88 -11.02
CA ARG A 570 17.49 16.88 -9.63
C ARG A 570 17.20 15.45 -9.19
N ILE A 571 17.28 15.18 -7.89
CA ILE A 571 17.02 13.83 -7.36
C ILE A 571 15.58 13.42 -7.66
N GLU A 572 14.64 14.35 -7.52
CA GLU A 572 13.23 14.11 -7.84
C GLU A 572 12.95 13.91 -9.33
N ASP A 573 13.92 14.14 -10.23
CA ASP A 573 13.76 13.90 -11.67
C ASP A 573 14.21 12.47 -12.07
N LEU A 574 14.64 11.61 -11.14
CA LEU A 574 15.16 10.28 -11.47
C LEU A 574 14.04 9.26 -11.74
N TRP A 575 14.22 8.39 -12.75
CA TRP A 575 13.27 7.33 -13.12
C TRP A 575 12.98 6.36 -11.98
N ILE A 576 14.03 6.00 -11.23
CA ILE A 576 13.93 5.15 -10.04
C ILE A 576 14.07 6.05 -8.81
N PRO A 577 13.12 5.98 -7.84
CA PRO A 577 13.25 6.66 -6.56
C PRO A 577 14.62 6.43 -5.92
N PHE A 578 15.32 7.52 -5.63
CA PHE A 578 16.70 7.50 -5.18
C PHE A 578 16.90 8.33 -3.91
N ALA A 579 17.67 7.78 -2.97
CA ALA A 579 18.17 8.50 -1.82
C ALA A 579 19.69 8.34 -1.70
N CYS A 580 20.40 9.39 -1.29
CA CYS A 580 21.78 9.25 -0.86
C CYS A 580 22.05 9.93 0.47
N THR A 581 23.13 9.53 1.13
CA THR A 581 23.49 10.04 2.45
C THR A 581 24.76 10.89 2.42
N SER A 582 24.77 11.96 3.21
CA SER A 582 25.98 12.66 3.63
C SER A 582 25.96 12.87 5.15
N THR A 583 27.12 13.15 5.74
CA THR A 583 27.24 13.44 7.17
C THR A 583 27.23 14.96 7.36
N ASN A 584 26.23 15.49 8.06
CA ASN A 584 26.19 16.89 8.44
C ASN A 584 27.04 17.11 9.70
N VAL A 585 28.21 17.71 9.52
CA VAL A 585 29.17 17.93 10.62
C VAL A 585 28.75 19.11 11.50
N THR A 586 27.97 20.06 10.97
CA THR A 586 27.45 21.18 11.75
C THR A 586 26.47 20.69 12.83
N ARG A 587 25.56 19.78 12.46
CA ARG A 587 24.50 19.25 13.33
C ARG A 587 24.81 17.88 13.94
N GLN A 588 25.87 17.22 13.48
CA GLN A 588 26.29 15.88 13.92
C GLN A 588 25.26 14.78 13.62
N GLU A 589 24.57 14.89 12.50
CA GLU A 589 23.50 13.97 12.10
C GLU A 589 23.65 13.48 10.65
N LEU A 590 22.97 12.38 10.35
CA LEU A 590 22.87 11.87 8.98
C LEU A 590 21.94 12.78 8.17
N MET A 591 22.41 13.27 7.03
CA MET A 591 21.57 13.98 6.06
C MET A 591 21.17 13.01 4.95
N VAL A 592 19.86 12.84 4.74
CA VAL A 592 19.29 12.04 3.65
C VAL A 592 18.82 12.96 2.53
N HIS A 593 19.40 12.80 1.35
CA HIS A 593 19.07 13.57 0.16
C HIS A 593 18.06 12.79 -0.70
N LYS A 594 16.78 13.20 -0.66
CA LYS A 594 15.69 12.69 -1.53
C LYS A 594 15.20 13.71 -2.57
N LYS A 595 15.68 14.96 -2.49
CA LYS A 595 15.30 16.08 -3.38
C LYS A 595 16.43 17.09 -3.50
N GLY A 596 16.43 17.87 -4.58
CA GLY A 596 17.43 18.92 -4.82
C GLY A 596 18.43 18.56 -5.92
N ALA A 597 19.48 19.39 -6.07
CA ALA A 597 20.46 19.24 -7.14
C ALA A 597 21.29 17.96 -6.96
N LEU A 598 21.15 17.01 -7.89
CA LEU A 598 21.76 15.69 -7.81
C LEU A 598 23.29 15.79 -7.75
N ALA A 599 23.89 16.60 -8.62
CA ALA A 599 25.34 16.82 -8.64
C ALA A 599 25.89 17.29 -7.29
N LYS A 600 25.14 18.15 -6.58
CA LYS A 600 25.54 18.70 -5.28
C LYS A 600 25.42 17.66 -4.16
N ALA A 601 24.35 16.88 -4.17
CA ALA A 601 24.14 15.79 -3.21
C ALA A 601 25.20 14.68 -3.36
N ILE A 602 25.51 14.27 -4.60
CA ILE A 602 26.58 13.30 -4.88
C ILE A 602 27.95 13.83 -4.47
N LEU A 603 28.23 15.12 -4.75
CA LEU A 603 29.47 15.76 -4.31
C LEU A 603 29.59 15.74 -2.78
N ALA A 604 28.51 16.02 -2.04
CA ALA A 604 28.49 15.94 -0.58
C ALA A 604 28.68 14.50 -0.07
N SER A 605 27.98 13.53 -0.68
CA SER A 605 28.06 12.12 -0.32
C SER A 605 29.44 11.50 -0.53
N THR A 606 30.23 12.05 -1.46
CA THR A 606 31.59 11.57 -1.82
C THR A 606 32.72 12.42 -1.21
N ALA A 607 32.40 13.39 -0.35
CA ALA A 607 33.35 14.31 0.23
C ALA A 607 34.13 13.70 1.41
N LEU A 608 35.08 12.81 1.10
CA LEU A 608 35.91 12.11 2.08
C LEU A 608 36.67 13.08 3.02
N PRO A 609 36.41 13.04 4.35
CA PRO A 609 37.04 13.92 5.33
C PRO A 609 38.58 13.94 5.25
N GLY A 610 39.16 15.14 5.27
CA GLY A 610 40.61 15.34 5.21
C GLY A 610 41.24 15.09 3.84
N VAL A 611 40.58 14.38 2.92
CA VAL A 611 41.09 14.13 1.56
C VAL A 611 40.52 15.14 0.57
N THR A 612 39.20 15.24 0.49
CA THR A 612 38.50 16.21 -0.37
C THR A 612 37.94 17.37 0.44
N VAL A 613 37.66 18.49 -0.23
CA VAL A 613 37.05 19.66 0.41
C VAL A 613 35.64 19.31 0.92
N PRO A 614 35.29 19.61 2.18
CA PRO A 614 33.91 19.51 2.66
C PRO A 614 32.95 20.35 1.82
N VAL A 615 31.71 19.90 1.66
CA VAL A 615 30.72 20.56 0.82
C VAL A 615 29.80 21.41 1.68
N VAL A 616 29.61 22.67 1.29
CA VAL A 616 28.59 23.51 1.90
C VAL A 616 27.24 23.20 1.23
N TYR A 617 26.35 22.58 1.98
CA TYR A 617 24.99 22.26 1.54
C TYR A 617 24.01 23.05 2.43
N ASP A 618 23.21 23.91 1.81
CA ASP A 618 22.21 24.76 2.47
C ASP A 618 22.71 25.52 3.72
N GLY A 619 23.97 25.98 3.67
CA GLY A 619 24.61 26.74 4.75
C GLY A 619 25.34 25.88 5.80
N GLU A 620 25.26 24.56 5.68
CA GLU A 620 25.84 23.60 6.61
C GLU A 620 27.00 22.83 5.98
N ILE A 621 27.87 22.25 6.81
CA ILE A 621 29.08 21.57 6.36
C ILE A 621 28.83 20.08 6.28
N HIS A 622 29.00 19.52 5.08
CA HIS A 622 28.81 18.11 4.80
C HIS A 622 30.09 17.42 4.36
N VAL A 623 30.21 16.16 4.80
CA VAL A 623 31.24 15.21 4.38
C VAL A 623 30.61 13.88 4.00
N ASP A 624 31.43 12.93 3.55
CA ASP A 624 30.99 11.60 3.12
C ASP A 624 30.02 10.94 4.11
N GLY A 625 28.94 10.36 3.58
CA GLY A 625 27.90 9.71 4.39
C GLY A 625 28.39 8.49 5.16
N GLY A 626 29.49 7.87 4.70
CA GLY A 626 30.06 6.65 5.27
C GLY A 626 30.57 6.81 6.70
N VAL A 627 30.77 8.05 7.16
CA VAL A 627 31.12 8.36 8.56
C VAL A 627 30.00 7.92 9.52
N ILE A 628 28.72 8.14 9.16
CA ILE A 628 27.58 7.75 10.00
C ILE A 628 26.88 6.50 9.45
N ASN A 629 26.56 6.46 8.16
CA ASN A 629 25.83 5.36 7.54
C ASN A 629 26.45 5.02 6.17
N ASN A 630 27.26 3.96 6.14
CA ASN A 630 27.95 3.50 4.92
C ASN A 630 27.13 2.53 4.08
N LEU A 631 26.01 2.00 4.59
CA LEU A 631 25.13 1.07 3.89
C LEU A 631 23.68 1.41 4.23
N PRO A 632 23.05 2.34 3.49
CA PRO A 632 21.80 2.98 3.89
C PRO A 632 20.55 2.14 3.57
N GLY A 633 20.54 0.87 3.95
CA GLY A 633 19.41 -0.05 3.73
C GLY A 633 18.24 0.16 4.70
N ASP A 634 18.50 0.77 5.85
CA ASP A 634 17.51 1.26 6.79
C ASP A 634 16.50 2.22 6.15
N LEU A 635 16.96 3.03 5.18
CA LEU A 635 16.11 3.97 4.44
C LEU A 635 15.07 3.28 3.54
N LEU A 636 15.33 2.03 3.15
CA LEU A 636 14.46 1.27 2.25
C LEU A 636 13.63 0.22 2.99
N ARG A 637 14.07 -0.24 4.17
CA ARG A 637 13.40 -1.34 4.89
C ARG A 637 11.94 -1.03 5.25
N ALA A 638 11.63 0.23 5.55
CA ALA A 638 10.25 0.65 5.84
C ALA A 638 9.40 0.86 4.57
N GLU A 639 10.02 1.00 3.40
CA GLU A 639 9.37 1.37 2.14
C GLU A 639 9.30 0.21 1.12
N CYS A 640 9.95 -0.91 1.41
CA CYS A 640 10.09 -2.06 0.52
C CYS A 640 9.80 -3.37 1.27
N LEU A 641 9.18 -4.32 0.57
CA LEU A 641 8.96 -5.67 1.10
C LEU A 641 10.28 -6.43 1.20
N SER A 642 11.09 -6.34 0.14
CA SER A 642 12.37 -7.01 0.04
C SER A 642 13.51 -5.99 -0.04
N LEU A 643 14.56 -6.24 0.74
CA LEU A 643 15.75 -5.43 0.81
C LEU A 643 16.96 -6.25 0.31
N ILE A 644 17.56 -5.79 -0.77
CA ILE A 644 18.86 -6.26 -1.27
C ILE A 644 19.93 -5.26 -0.85
N THR A 645 21.04 -5.75 -0.32
CA THR A 645 22.19 -4.92 0.06
C THR A 645 23.43 -5.33 -0.72
N SER A 646 24.22 -4.35 -1.15
CA SER A 646 25.54 -4.58 -1.73
C SER A 646 26.58 -3.83 -0.88
N ASP A 647 27.35 -4.58 -0.10
CA ASP A 647 28.39 -4.06 0.77
C ASP A 647 29.78 -4.41 0.23
N VAL A 648 30.50 -3.38 -0.19
CA VAL A 648 31.83 -3.47 -0.80
C VAL A 648 32.94 -3.13 0.19
N ASN A 649 32.61 -2.94 1.46
CA ASN A 649 33.57 -2.59 2.50
C ASN A 649 33.84 -3.83 3.37
N PRO A 650 35.02 -4.48 3.23
CA PRO A 650 35.35 -5.59 4.08
C PRO A 650 35.47 -5.13 5.54
N VAL A 651 35.07 -5.99 6.47
CA VAL A 651 35.31 -5.77 7.90
C VAL A 651 36.83 -5.67 8.08
N HIS A 652 37.31 -4.48 8.46
CA HIS A 652 38.74 -4.25 8.68
C HIS A 652 39.19 -5.02 9.93
N HIS A 653 39.62 -6.27 9.73
CA HIS A 653 40.39 -6.99 10.72
C HIS A 653 41.83 -6.51 10.63
N PHE A 654 42.20 -5.57 11.52
CA PHE A 654 43.61 -5.39 11.80
C PHE A 654 44.16 -6.74 12.28
N GLY A 655 45.25 -7.20 11.68
CA GLY A 655 46.00 -8.34 12.20
C GLY A 655 46.40 -8.11 13.67
N PRO A 656 46.97 -9.11 14.36
CA PRO A 656 47.32 -8.99 15.77
C PRO A 656 48.08 -7.68 16.02
N ALA A 657 47.57 -6.88 16.97
CA ALA A 657 48.10 -5.55 17.23
C ALA A 657 49.61 -5.63 17.51
N PRO A 658 50.44 -4.76 16.89
CA PRO A 658 51.85 -4.74 17.21
C PRO A 658 52.02 -4.36 18.68
N THR A 659 52.91 -5.04 19.39
CA THR A 659 53.22 -4.71 20.80
C THR A 659 53.74 -3.27 20.96
N LYS A 660 54.37 -2.71 19.92
CA LYS A 660 54.71 -1.28 19.77
C LYS A 660 54.66 -0.89 18.29
N PHE A 661 54.14 0.31 18.00
CA PHE A 661 54.25 0.88 16.65
C PHE A 661 55.72 1.13 16.29
N PRO A 662 56.17 0.77 15.08
CA PRO A 662 57.54 1.03 14.63
C PRO A 662 57.79 2.54 14.52
N SER A 663 59.04 2.97 14.78
CA SER A 663 59.46 4.36 14.58
C SER A 663 59.19 4.81 13.13
N PRO A 664 58.67 6.04 12.89
CA PRO A 664 58.43 6.56 11.55
C PRO A 664 59.67 6.48 10.64
N TRP A 665 60.86 6.76 11.19
CA TRP A 665 62.14 6.64 10.48
C TRP A 665 62.48 5.20 10.10
N LYS A 666 62.12 4.24 10.95
CA LYS A 666 62.30 2.81 10.67
C LYS A 666 61.38 2.35 9.53
N VAL A 667 60.12 2.80 9.52
CA VAL A 667 59.17 2.52 8.44
C VAL A 667 59.61 3.16 7.12
N LEU A 668 60.15 4.38 7.15
CA LEU A 668 60.66 5.06 5.97
C LEU A 668 61.90 4.35 5.39
N MET A 669 62.86 3.96 6.24
CA MET A 669 64.05 3.20 5.82
C MET A 669 63.70 1.79 5.34
N GLN A 670 62.74 1.12 5.96
CA GLN A 670 62.23 -0.17 5.50
C GLN A 670 61.44 -0.05 4.20
N GLY A 671 60.71 1.04 3.95
CA GLY A 671 60.02 1.28 2.67
C GLY A 671 60.98 1.44 1.49
N ALA A 672 62.19 1.97 1.73
CA ALA A 672 63.26 2.01 0.74
C ALA A 672 63.91 0.64 0.52
N ALA A 673 64.04 -0.17 1.59
CA ALA A 673 64.64 -1.52 1.55
C ALA A 673 63.67 -2.64 1.13
N ALA A 674 62.35 -2.44 1.24
CA ALA A 674 61.31 -3.41 0.90
C ALA A 674 61.01 -3.50 -0.61
N ARG A 675 61.63 -2.64 -1.44
CA ARG A 675 61.59 -2.79 -2.91
C ARG A 675 62.32 -4.05 -3.41
N THR A 676 63.01 -4.80 -2.54
CA THR A 676 63.83 -5.97 -2.91
C THR A 676 63.52 -7.25 -2.14
N SER A 677 62.46 -7.34 -1.32
CA SER A 677 62.12 -8.61 -0.64
C SER A 677 60.62 -8.90 -0.61
N ASN A 678 60.25 -10.00 -1.30
CA ASN A 678 58.98 -10.70 -1.12
C ASN A 678 59.02 -11.39 0.25
N GLY A 679 58.30 -10.86 1.24
CA GLY A 679 58.22 -11.48 2.56
C GLY A 679 57.04 -10.95 3.37
N ALA A 680 56.10 -11.84 3.65
CA ALA A 680 54.99 -11.64 4.57
C ALA A 680 55.51 -11.23 5.95
N GLY A 681 55.36 -9.94 6.30
CA GLY A 681 55.79 -9.39 7.57
C GLY A 681 54.79 -8.34 8.04
N HIS A 682 54.04 -8.68 9.09
CA HIS A 682 53.15 -7.84 9.88
C HIS A 682 53.50 -6.33 9.83
N THR A 683 52.84 -5.60 8.92
CA THR A 683 52.98 -4.14 8.83
C THR A 683 51.92 -3.49 9.70
N ALA A 684 52.35 -2.73 10.70
CA ALA A 684 51.44 -1.87 11.47
C ALA A 684 50.63 -0.96 10.52
N PRO A 685 49.32 -0.77 10.76
CA PRO A 685 48.46 0.01 9.87
C PRO A 685 48.96 1.46 9.77
N ARG A 686 48.96 1.99 8.53
CA ARG A 686 49.37 3.37 8.26
C ARG A 686 48.30 4.36 8.74
N ILE A 687 48.69 5.62 8.91
CA ILE A 687 47.80 6.69 9.41
C ILE A 687 46.48 6.78 8.62
N GLY A 688 46.50 6.65 7.29
CA GLY A 688 45.28 6.69 6.48
C GLY A 688 44.31 5.54 6.78
N ALA A 689 44.83 4.32 6.98
CA ALA A 689 44.00 3.16 7.31
C ALA A 689 43.44 3.25 8.73
N LEU A 690 44.22 3.77 9.68
CA LEU A 690 43.76 4.02 11.06
C LEU A 690 42.67 5.09 11.10
N LEU A 691 42.85 6.22 10.40
CA LEU A 691 41.85 7.28 10.32
C LEU A 691 40.56 6.76 9.68
N PHE A 692 40.64 6.07 8.55
CA PHE A 692 39.47 5.50 7.87
C PHE A 692 38.70 4.51 8.77
N ALA A 693 39.40 3.58 9.42
CA ALA A 693 38.78 2.63 10.34
C ALA A 693 38.15 3.32 11.56
N SER A 694 38.78 4.37 12.09
CA SER A 694 38.23 5.12 13.22
C SER A 694 36.96 5.89 12.84
N MET A 695 36.92 6.54 11.68
CA MET A 695 35.76 7.30 11.20
C MET A 695 34.56 6.39 10.92
N ASN A 696 34.80 5.20 10.37
CA ASN A 696 33.74 4.27 9.98
C ASN A 696 33.36 3.26 11.10
N SER A 697 33.97 3.38 12.28
CA SER A 697 33.72 2.44 13.39
C SER A 697 32.25 2.43 13.83
N GLY A 698 31.59 3.60 13.85
CA GLY A 698 30.16 3.73 14.13
C GLY A 698 29.27 3.17 13.01
N SER A 699 29.60 3.46 11.76
CA SER A 699 28.81 3.02 10.60
C SER A 699 28.90 1.52 10.34
N GLN A 700 29.97 0.85 10.75
CA GLN A 700 30.11 -0.61 10.61
C GLN A 700 29.07 -1.39 11.42
N ARG A 701 28.69 -0.89 12.61
CA ARG A 701 27.66 -1.54 13.42
C ARG A 701 26.28 -1.45 12.75
N ALA A 702 25.90 -0.24 12.31
CA ALA A 702 24.65 -0.03 11.58
C ALA A 702 24.61 -0.86 10.29
N ALA A 703 25.70 -0.92 9.53
CA ALA A 703 25.80 -1.76 8.33
C ALA A 703 25.65 -3.26 8.65
N ALA A 704 26.17 -3.74 9.78
CA ALA A 704 25.99 -5.13 10.20
C ALA A 704 24.52 -5.45 10.53
N GLU A 705 23.82 -4.54 11.21
CA GLU A 705 22.38 -4.67 11.51
C GLU A 705 21.55 -4.69 10.22
N VAL A 706 21.84 -3.78 9.29
CA VAL A 706 21.19 -3.73 7.97
C VAL A 706 21.40 -5.03 7.19
N ARG A 707 22.62 -5.57 7.15
CA ARG A 707 22.92 -6.84 6.46
C ARG A 707 22.18 -8.03 7.05
N GLN A 708 22.02 -8.08 8.37
CA GLN A 708 21.25 -9.15 9.04
C GLN A 708 19.75 -9.04 8.77
N SER A 709 19.25 -7.82 8.57
CA SER A 709 17.83 -7.57 8.26
C SER A 709 17.48 -7.68 6.78
N ALA A 710 18.48 -7.74 5.90
CA ALA A 710 18.30 -7.81 4.46
C ALA A 710 17.92 -9.23 4.01
N ASP A 711 17.03 -9.31 3.03
CA ASP A 711 16.59 -10.58 2.44
C ASP A 711 17.69 -11.18 1.55
N LEU A 712 18.52 -10.33 0.94
CA LEU A 712 19.75 -10.71 0.26
C LEU A 712 20.88 -9.73 0.58
N SER A 713 22.01 -10.26 1.06
CA SER A 713 23.22 -9.46 1.28
C SER A 713 24.35 -9.93 0.39
N LEU A 714 24.80 -9.04 -0.49
CA LEU A 714 25.87 -9.26 -1.44
C LEU A 714 27.15 -8.61 -0.93
N THR A 715 28.22 -9.40 -0.82
CA THR A 715 29.53 -8.96 -0.37
C THR A 715 30.60 -9.43 -1.36
N PRO A 716 30.76 -8.73 -2.51
CA PRO A 716 31.74 -9.12 -3.52
C PRO A 716 33.16 -9.27 -2.96
N GLU A 717 33.92 -10.21 -3.52
CA GLU A 717 35.30 -10.53 -3.12
C GLU A 717 36.30 -9.55 -3.75
N ILE A 718 36.59 -8.45 -3.05
CA ILE A 718 37.32 -7.27 -3.54
C ILE A 718 38.27 -6.68 -2.49
N GLU A 719 38.70 -7.46 -1.51
CA GLU A 719 39.58 -7.03 -0.42
C GLU A 719 40.97 -6.60 -0.89
N ASP A 720 41.47 -7.21 -1.98
CA ASP A 720 42.75 -6.92 -2.62
C ASP A 720 42.76 -5.59 -3.39
N ILE A 721 41.60 -4.97 -3.58
CA ILE A 721 41.45 -3.75 -4.37
C ILE A 721 41.55 -2.53 -3.46
N GLY A 722 42.42 -1.58 -3.78
CA GLY A 722 42.53 -0.32 -3.03
C GLY A 722 41.35 0.61 -3.28
N LEU A 723 41.04 1.48 -2.31
CA LEU A 723 39.94 2.46 -2.42
C LEU A 723 40.12 3.47 -3.60
N LEU A 724 41.33 3.60 -4.15
CA LEU A 724 41.67 4.51 -5.25
C LEU A 724 42.03 3.77 -6.56
N ASP A 725 41.83 2.45 -6.65
CA ASP A 725 42.23 1.63 -7.80
C ASP A 725 41.23 1.68 -8.97
N PHE A 726 40.76 2.88 -9.34
CA PHE A 726 39.74 3.10 -10.37
C PHE A 726 40.10 2.57 -11.76
N LYS A 727 41.38 2.34 -12.05
CA LYS A 727 41.84 1.79 -13.33
C LYS A 727 41.44 0.32 -13.55
N ARG A 728 41.07 -0.39 -12.48
CA ARG A 728 40.62 -1.79 -12.52
C ARG A 728 39.10 -1.89 -12.69
N LEU A 729 38.42 -0.86 -13.23
CA LEU A 729 36.96 -0.79 -13.25
C LEU A 729 36.26 -2.02 -13.83
N HIS A 730 36.75 -2.56 -14.96
CA HIS A 730 36.13 -3.73 -15.60
C HIS A 730 36.29 -4.98 -14.74
N GLU A 731 37.48 -5.19 -14.16
CA GLU A 731 37.72 -6.31 -13.25
C GLU A 731 36.83 -6.23 -12.01
N ILE A 732 36.70 -5.04 -11.42
CA ILE A 732 35.88 -4.83 -10.21
C ILE A 732 34.40 -5.10 -10.51
N ALA A 733 33.90 -4.60 -11.64
CA ALA A 733 32.52 -4.85 -12.08
C ALA A 733 32.28 -6.35 -12.32
N GLU A 734 33.20 -7.04 -13.00
CA GLU A 734 33.06 -8.47 -13.29
C GLU A 734 33.03 -9.31 -12.01
N ARG A 735 33.86 -9.00 -11.02
CA ARG A 735 33.81 -9.69 -9.71
C ARG A 735 32.49 -9.48 -8.98
N GLY A 736 31.91 -8.27 -9.07
CA GLY A 736 30.58 -7.98 -8.53
C GLY A 736 29.50 -8.82 -9.20
N TYR A 737 29.58 -8.98 -10.52
CA TYR A 737 28.68 -9.83 -11.31
C TYR A 737 28.82 -11.30 -10.94
N ASP A 738 30.04 -11.84 -10.97
CA ASP A 738 30.31 -13.26 -10.69
C ASP A 738 29.91 -13.66 -9.28
N HIS A 739 30.15 -12.78 -8.29
CA HIS A 739 29.69 -13.00 -6.92
C HIS A 739 28.17 -13.05 -6.86
N THR A 740 27.49 -12.08 -7.48
CA THR A 740 26.03 -12.01 -7.46
C THR A 740 25.41 -13.22 -8.15
N MET A 741 25.91 -13.61 -9.33
CA MET A 741 25.43 -14.81 -10.04
C MET A 741 25.56 -16.07 -9.17
N ARG A 742 26.69 -16.27 -8.48
CA ARG A 742 26.86 -17.38 -7.53
C ARG A 742 25.85 -17.36 -6.39
N CYS A 743 25.56 -16.18 -5.83
CA CYS A 743 24.56 -16.04 -4.76
C CYS A 743 23.13 -16.32 -5.26
N LEU A 744 22.83 -15.93 -6.50
CA LEU A 744 21.53 -16.19 -7.13
C LEU A 744 21.38 -17.66 -7.59
N ASP A 745 22.50 -18.36 -7.87
CA ASP A 745 22.51 -19.79 -8.28
C ASP A 745 22.55 -20.77 -7.11
N ALA A 746 23.08 -20.37 -5.96
CA ALA A 746 23.08 -21.22 -4.77
C ALA A 746 21.65 -21.45 -4.27
N ASP A 747 21.35 -22.66 -3.77
CA ASP A 747 20.07 -23.08 -3.16
C ASP A 747 19.54 -22.15 -2.04
N GLN A 748 20.31 -21.13 -1.63
CA GLN A 748 19.84 -19.99 -0.82
C GLN A 748 18.70 -19.20 -1.50
N PHE A 749 18.56 -19.29 -2.82
CA PHE A 749 17.44 -18.69 -3.57
C PHE A 749 16.22 -19.63 -3.73
N SER A 750 16.31 -20.90 -3.33
CA SER A 750 15.28 -21.94 -3.51
C SER A 750 14.27 -22.04 -2.36
N SER A 751 14.46 -21.35 -1.24
CA SER A 751 13.54 -21.41 -0.10
C SER A 751 12.65 -20.17 -0.05
N GLN A 752 11.33 -20.35 -0.10
CA GLN A 752 10.19 -19.59 0.49
C GLN A 752 10.24 -18.05 0.73
N TYR A 753 11.32 -17.37 0.38
CA TYR A 753 11.71 -16.00 0.70
C TYR A 753 12.37 -15.31 -0.51
N SER A 754 12.31 -15.94 -1.69
CA SER A 754 12.92 -15.40 -2.89
C SER A 754 12.06 -14.26 -3.45
N PRO A 755 12.64 -13.10 -3.79
CA PRO A 755 11.96 -12.07 -4.58
C PRO A 755 11.38 -12.64 -5.89
N LEU A 756 12.01 -13.68 -6.46
CA LEU A 756 11.51 -14.39 -7.66
C LEU A 756 10.35 -15.35 -7.38
N SER A 757 10.13 -15.76 -6.12
CA SER A 757 8.94 -16.54 -5.73
C SER A 757 7.73 -15.66 -5.38
N LEU A 758 7.94 -14.35 -5.24
CA LEU A 758 6.92 -13.33 -4.93
C LEU A 758 6.49 -12.48 -6.15
N LEU A 759 7.25 -12.60 -7.25
CA LEU A 759 6.93 -12.14 -8.61
C LEU A 759 6.11 -13.22 -9.31
#